data_AF-A0A6N2NGI8-F1
#
_entry.id   AF-A0A6N2NGI8-F1
#
_cell.length_a   1.000
_cell.length_b   1.000
_cell.length_c   1.000
_cell.angle_alpha   90.00
_cell.angle_beta   90.00
_cell.angle_gamma   90.00
#
_symmetry.space_group_name_H-M   'P 1'
#
loop_
_entity.id
_entity.type
_entity.pdbx_description
1 polymer ?
#
loop_
_entity_poly.entity_id
_entity_poly.type
_entity_poly.pdbx_seq_one_letter_code
_entity_poly.pdbx_strand_id
1 'polypeptide(L)'
;MARFLLITYALEQTLMKLGSFFFEEIYHQYRWNISVKALKEVLPSVQDLLQDTEERVAVSLLSGAFLDLQDRVDWVEYLIALGASPGYLTVKWEGMLELLNRISQSLEEIRSNRQQVESSGLGVISDDVKTVGRGDDVLKIVEFLKGSTNHQLLHVFPIVGMAGETMCSGKERRQWLSVKNRCLREIPGYEDIIIPILLKSFCHLPSSALKLCFAYCSIFSQDFTFEKEQLIQLWMAEGFLVQSDDQSEVFFNKFVDSSFVEVVEWDERGNIRSCKMNRLMHDLALHVSKLRTLNSETCSDIDGVYPFIQHANLICDVELARVYPKIAATGLVSLVTHAADVLHWPLNFDYMRTLNLDGADIKELIDSIGNLKFLKFLDLSRTCIKALPESITKLHNMQTLRLIECASLQSLPRDMRGLLSLTHIYFSYHHQMPVKVGCLISLQTLPFFVVGKGSDSTIQELESLNGLRGQLSIYNLQEVKNKKEAKKANLRGKTKIYKLEFVWRSGRKCFKNDEEVLEALQPHSNLETLKIEHYGGEKLPSWLLMEIPTHGGSLPVNNLVNLKLIDCKRCELPMLGHLPRLESLEIDGLDKVRTGFSETMPVFPALKKLSLRRMVNLVEWMVPAVSEGQSVVFPFLEELSIMSCPLLASISLKNAPSLALLEICFCEELKSLSMDSSASTALEDLTIKCCPNLESIPSAECLGSLKRLHNEGCQKFISPPIPIVQIFNSLEYLRLEGFPDLFSIPDLQNLSLKGLAIKHCPDLECIGSLQNLTSLEDLRIEVCPYLESIPSVGDLSSLKTLSIQRCHKLTSLPTGLQSCLSLENLSVQWCIELTSIPDELKELHSLVQLEITKCPSLTYFPEDSLYSLTQLKQLTIGPFSEKLEVFPGLNSIQPFHPPLEELQIHGWNRLKSLPDQLKQLTVLKSLDIGRFNKVEALPEWLDDLISLQRLRIWRCENLRSLPTSMRDLFMLKKLEIIDCHTLKKTCAEGSGPEWFKISHIPKISML
;
A
#
# COMPACT_ATOMS: atom_id res chain seq x y z
N MET A 1 34.35 -6.18 33.76
CA MET A 1 33.51 -5.13 34.40
C MET A 1 33.88 -3.70 33.97
N ALA A 2 34.89 -3.01 34.50
CA ALA A 2 35.08 -1.55 34.22
C ALA A 2 35.16 -1.18 32.72
N ARG A 3 35.95 -1.91 31.91
CA ARG A 3 35.94 -1.74 30.44
C ARG A 3 34.59 -2.09 29.79
N PHE A 4 33.93 -3.14 30.27
CA PHE A 4 32.63 -3.61 29.75
C PHE A 4 31.53 -2.55 29.94
N LEU A 5 31.50 -1.90 31.12
CA LEU A 5 30.60 -0.77 31.40
C LEU A 5 30.89 0.44 30.53
N LEU A 6 32.15 0.74 30.21
CA LEU A 6 32.48 1.78 29.22
C LEU A 6 31.98 1.43 27.81
N ILE A 7 32.02 0.15 27.42
CA ILE A 7 31.59 -0.32 26.09
C ILE A 7 30.06 -0.27 25.96
N THR A 8 29.31 -0.78 26.96
CA THR A 8 27.83 -0.68 26.94
C THR A 8 27.38 0.77 27.01
N TYR A 9 28.02 1.62 27.83
CA TYR A 9 27.72 3.05 27.89
C TYR A 9 28.05 3.75 26.56
N ALA A 10 29.12 3.36 25.86
CA ALA A 10 29.43 3.89 24.52
C ALA A 10 28.41 3.44 23.46
N LEU A 11 27.92 2.18 23.52
CA LEU A 11 26.84 1.71 22.63
C LEU A 11 25.52 2.44 22.93
N GLU A 12 25.09 2.52 24.19
CA GLU A 12 23.88 3.26 24.57
C GLU A 12 23.97 4.73 24.16
N GLN A 13 25.10 5.40 24.39
CA GLN A 13 25.30 6.79 23.96
C GLN A 13 25.33 6.95 22.43
N THR A 14 25.72 5.92 21.68
CA THR A 14 25.71 5.95 20.21
C THR A 14 24.32 5.65 19.65
N LEU A 15 23.61 4.66 20.22
CA LEU A 15 22.22 4.32 19.87
C LEU A 15 21.23 5.42 20.29
N MET A 16 21.44 6.06 21.44
CA MET A 16 20.66 7.23 21.87
C MET A 16 20.96 8.46 21.01
N LYS A 17 22.23 8.70 20.64
CA LYS A 17 22.56 9.79 19.69
C LYS A 17 21.99 9.55 18.29
N LEU A 18 22.00 8.31 17.80
CA LEU A 18 21.28 7.94 16.58
C LEU A 18 19.78 8.15 16.76
N GLY A 19 19.17 7.64 17.83
CA GLY A 19 17.75 7.82 18.14
C GLY A 19 17.32 9.29 18.19
N SER A 20 18.13 10.19 18.75
CA SER A 20 17.87 11.63 18.72
C SER A 20 18.12 12.28 17.35
N PHE A 21 19.18 11.87 16.62
CA PHE A 21 19.44 12.37 15.25
C PHE A 21 18.29 12.02 14.31
N PHE A 22 17.76 10.80 14.41
CA PHE A 22 16.61 10.33 13.63
C PHE A 22 15.29 11.02 14.02
N PHE A 23 15.18 11.63 15.20
CA PHE A 23 13.95 12.31 15.63
C PHE A 23 13.89 13.79 15.21
N GLU A 24 15.03 14.48 15.08
CA GLU A 24 15.06 15.91 14.69
C GLU A 24 15.50 16.16 13.22
N GLU A 25 16.56 15.53 12.70
CA GLU A 25 17.04 15.85 11.33
C GLU A 25 16.15 15.28 10.20
N ILE A 26 15.24 14.34 10.47
CA ILE A 26 14.39 13.74 9.41
C ILE A 26 13.34 14.72 8.85
N TYR A 27 13.02 15.81 9.55
CA TYR A 27 12.11 16.85 9.04
C TYR A 27 12.74 17.71 7.93
N HIS A 28 14.09 17.78 7.84
CA HIS A 28 14.79 18.61 6.85
C HIS A 28 16.03 17.93 6.22
N GLN A 29 15.88 17.56 4.94
CA GLN A 29 16.92 17.20 3.95
C GLN A 29 17.55 15.79 3.97
N TYR A 30 17.97 15.39 2.76
CA TYR A 30 18.57 14.12 2.33
C TYR A 30 19.76 13.59 3.17
N ARG A 31 19.52 12.97 4.35
CA ARG A 31 20.60 12.42 5.20
C ARG A 31 20.56 10.94 5.60
N TRP A 32 19.53 10.18 5.24
CA TRP A 32 19.42 8.73 5.53
C TRP A 32 20.69 7.93 5.21
N ASN A 33 21.36 8.26 4.10
CA ASN A 33 22.55 7.56 3.60
C ASN A 33 23.83 7.80 4.44
N ILE A 34 23.85 8.81 5.32
CA ILE A 34 24.99 9.08 6.21
C ILE A 34 24.94 8.19 7.46
N SER A 35 23.75 8.05 8.06
CA SER A 35 23.55 7.28 9.29
C SER A 35 23.82 5.79 9.12
N VAL A 36 23.36 5.19 8.01
CA VAL A 36 23.60 3.76 7.73
C VAL A 36 25.07 3.49 7.43
N LYS A 37 25.76 4.42 6.76
CA LYS A 37 27.20 4.31 6.53
C LYS A 37 28.02 4.43 7.83
N ALA A 38 27.62 5.32 8.74
CA ALA A 38 28.24 5.43 10.06
C ALA A 38 28.06 4.15 10.90
N LEU A 39 26.89 3.51 10.84
CA LEU A 39 26.68 2.19 11.44
C LEU A 39 27.59 1.12 10.81
N LYS A 40 27.68 1.06 9.47
CA LYS A 40 28.52 0.10 8.74
C LYS A 40 30.04 0.32 8.98
N GLU A 41 30.49 1.53 9.36
CA GLU A 41 31.88 1.81 9.77
C GLU A 41 32.17 1.46 11.25
N VAL A 42 31.17 1.53 12.14
CA VAL A 42 31.34 1.23 13.58
C VAL A 42 31.17 -0.26 13.91
N LEU A 43 30.28 -0.97 13.21
CA LEU A 43 29.93 -2.38 13.49
C LEU A 43 31.14 -3.33 13.66
N PRO A 44 32.14 -3.35 12.75
CA PRO A 44 33.29 -4.26 12.86
C PRO A 44 34.13 -3.99 14.11
N SER A 45 34.31 -2.70 14.45
CA SER A 45 35.08 -2.27 15.61
C SER A 45 34.45 -2.68 16.95
N VAL A 46 33.16 -3.03 16.97
CA VAL A 46 32.47 -3.59 18.15
C VAL A 46 32.59 -5.11 18.18
N GLN A 47 32.56 -5.78 17.02
CA GLN A 47 32.71 -7.25 16.94
C GLN A 47 34.12 -7.72 17.36
N ASP A 48 35.19 -7.04 16.90
CA ASP A 48 36.56 -7.35 17.34
C ASP A 48 36.72 -7.13 18.86
N LEU A 49 36.05 -6.13 19.43
CA LEU A 49 36.07 -5.81 20.86
C LEU A 49 35.34 -6.84 21.73
N LEU A 50 34.47 -7.66 21.13
CA LEU A 50 33.72 -8.72 21.82
C LEU A 50 34.46 -10.06 21.83
N GLN A 51 35.35 -10.32 20.87
CA GLN A 51 36.13 -11.58 20.83
C GLN A 51 37.16 -11.67 21.97
N ASP A 52 37.70 -10.54 22.44
CA ASP A 52 38.76 -10.47 23.45
C ASP A 52 38.23 -10.44 24.91
N THR A 53 37.08 -11.10 25.17
CA THR A 53 36.48 -11.18 26.52
C THR A 53 35.99 -12.60 26.87
N GLU A 54 36.51 -13.20 27.94
CA GLU A 54 36.36 -14.66 28.19
C GLU A 54 35.03 -15.12 28.85
N GLU A 55 34.13 -14.23 29.26
CA GLU A 55 32.85 -14.63 29.90
C GLU A 55 31.76 -14.96 28.86
N ARG A 56 31.71 -16.24 28.47
CA ARG A 56 30.88 -16.83 27.40
C ARG A 56 29.37 -16.54 27.40
N VAL A 57 28.79 -15.98 28.46
CA VAL A 57 27.36 -15.64 28.54
C VAL A 57 27.04 -14.28 27.90
N ALA A 58 28.01 -13.35 27.86
CA ALA A 58 27.81 -12.05 27.21
C ALA A 58 27.79 -12.14 25.67
N VAL A 59 28.57 -13.06 25.11
CA VAL A 59 28.81 -13.17 23.66
C VAL A 59 27.55 -13.62 22.90
N SER A 60 26.79 -14.57 23.44
CA SER A 60 25.61 -15.13 22.75
C SER A 60 24.37 -14.24 22.78
N LEU A 61 24.17 -13.44 23.83
CA LEU A 61 23.06 -12.50 23.93
C LEU A 61 23.24 -11.30 23.00
N LEU A 62 24.48 -10.83 22.82
CA LEU A 62 24.78 -9.71 21.91
C LEU A 62 24.83 -10.14 20.44
N SER A 63 25.28 -11.36 20.11
CA SER A 63 25.32 -11.83 18.71
C SER A 63 23.94 -11.94 18.06
N GLY A 64 22.91 -12.36 18.82
CA GLY A 64 21.54 -12.44 18.31
C GLY A 64 20.92 -11.07 18.04
N ALA A 65 21.08 -10.13 18.98
CA ALA A 65 20.55 -8.77 18.84
C ALA A 65 21.20 -7.98 17.68
N PHE A 66 22.47 -8.25 17.36
CA PHE A 66 23.14 -7.62 16.21
C PHE A 66 22.61 -8.09 14.85
N LEU A 67 22.23 -9.38 14.72
CA LEU A 67 21.62 -9.91 13.49
C LEU A 67 20.25 -9.28 13.22
N ASP A 68 19.37 -9.28 14.23
CA ASP A 68 18.01 -8.71 14.14
C ASP A 68 18.02 -7.19 13.88
N LEU A 69 19.08 -6.49 14.31
CA LEU A 69 19.29 -5.07 13.97
C LEU A 69 19.75 -4.88 12.52
N GLN A 70 20.61 -5.76 12.00
CA GLN A 70 21.19 -5.64 10.67
C GLN A 70 20.18 -5.96 9.56
N ASP A 71 19.40 -7.04 9.71
CA ASP A 71 18.32 -7.38 8.77
C ASP A 71 17.30 -6.23 8.62
N ARG A 72 17.04 -5.49 9.69
CA ARG A 72 16.11 -4.34 9.71
C ARG A 72 16.70 -3.07 9.08
N VAL A 73 18.01 -2.88 9.16
CA VAL A 73 18.71 -1.77 8.46
C VAL A 73 18.70 -1.99 6.95
N ASP A 74 18.98 -3.22 6.51
CA ASP A 74 18.99 -3.53 5.07
C ASP A 74 17.56 -3.56 4.47
N TRP A 75 16.52 -3.88 5.25
CA TRP A 75 15.10 -3.68 4.86
C TRP A 75 14.74 -2.21 4.61
N VAL A 76 15.38 -1.27 5.33
CA VAL A 76 15.19 0.17 5.15
C VAL A 76 15.97 0.70 3.93
N GLU A 77 17.17 0.20 3.67
CA GLU A 77 17.89 0.50 2.40
C GLU A 77 17.05 0.08 1.18
N TYR A 78 16.38 -1.08 1.23
CA TYR A 78 15.52 -1.58 0.15
C TYR A 78 14.37 -0.62 -0.21
N LEU A 79 13.66 -0.08 0.79
CA LEU A 79 12.51 0.79 0.59
C LEU A 79 12.91 2.21 0.12
N ILE A 80 14.09 2.68 0.52
CA ILE A 80 14.67 3.94 0.04
C ILE A 80 15.14 3.80 -1.42
N ALA A 81 15.73 2.64 -1.79
CA ALA A 81 16.16 2.36 -3.16
C ALA A 81 14.99 2.28 -4.16
N LEU A 82 13.76 2.07 -3.69
CA LEU A 82 12.53 2.03 -4.48
C LEU A 82 11.78 3.37 -4.57
N GLY A 83 12.29 4.44 -3.95
CA GLY A 83 11.75 5.80 -4.11
C GLY A 83 10.38 6.06 -3.44
N ALA A 84 10.01 5.27 -2.43
CA ALA A 84 8.75 5.43 -1.72
C ALA A 84 8.68 6.75 -0.91
N SER A 85 7.50 7.36 -0.81
CA SER A 85 7.30 8.59 -0.03
C SER A 85 7.16 8.31 1.49
N PRO A 86 7.63 9.19 2.38
CA PRO A 86 7.72 8.89 3.82
C PRO A 86 6.38 8.53 4.48
N GLY A 87 5.28 9.15 4.06
CA GLY A 87 3.94 8.90 4.61
C GLY A 87 3.38 7.50 4.34
N TYR A 88 3.99 6.73 3.43
CA TYR A 88 3.55 5.35 3.14
C TYR A 88 4.18 4.31 4.07
N LEU A 89 5.23 4.68 4.82
CA LEU A 89 6.00 3.77 5.67
C LEU A 89 5.49 3.71 7.13
N THR A 90 4.97 4.82 7.66
CA THR A 90 4.34 4.84 9.00
C THR A 90 3.07 4.01 9.04
N VAL A 91 2.17 4.18 8.07
CA VAL A 91 0.85 3.52 8.00
C VAL A 91 0.93 2.00 7.93
N LYS A 92 2.03 1.43 7.39
CA LYS A 92 2.18 -0.04 7.25
C LYS A 92 2.81 -0.77 8.43
N TRP A 93 3.39 -0.06 9.41
CA TRP A 93 4.00 -0.74 10.57
C TRP A 93 2.97 -1.26 11.57
N GLU A 94 1.82 -0.60 11.68
CA GLU A 94 0.70 -1.04 12.54
C GLU A 94 0.04 -2.33 11.99
N GLY A 95 -0.16 -2.42 10.67
CA GLY A 95 -0.76 -3.58 10.02
C GLY A 95 0.04 -4.91 10.14
N MET A 96 1.36 -4.84 10.36
CA MET A 96 2.17 -6.05 10.60
C MET A 96 1.88 -6.73 11.95
N LEU A 97 1.43 -5.97 12.96
CA LEU A 97 1.08 -6.51 14.28
C LEU A 97 -0.32 -7.17 14.32
N GLU A 98 -1.23 -6.71 13.46
CA GLU A 98 -2.60 -7.20 13.35
C GLU A 98 -2.65 -8.59 12.67
N LEU A 99 -1.87 -8.77 11.60
CA LEU A 99 -1.82 -10.01 10.82
C LEU A 99 -1.38 -11.22 11.66
N LEU A 100 -0.39 -11.03 12.55
CA LEU A 100 0.22 -12.09 13.37
C LEU A 100 -0.71 -12.71 14.44
N ASN A 101 -1.89 -12.14 14.70
CA ASN A 101 -2.82 -12.67 15.71
C ASN A 101 -4.11 -13.26 15.13
N ARG A 102 -4.57 -12.83 13.95
CA ARG A 102 -5.73 -13.45 13.28
C ARG A 102 -5.51 -14.94 12.97
N ILE A 103 -4.27 -15.32 12.64
CA ILE A 103 -3.84 -16.70 12.35
C ILE A 103 -4.13 -17.68 13.52
N SER A 104 -4.17 -17.19 14.77
CA SER A 104 -4.11 -18.06 15.94
C SER A 104 -5.46 -18.57 16.47
N GLN A 105 -6.61 -18.01 16.04
CA GLN A 105 -7.91 -18.30 16.66
C GLN A 105 -8.92 -19.05 15.77
N SER A 106 -8.68 -19.17 14.46
CA SER A 106 -9.54 -19.97 13.56
C SER A 106 -9.44 -21.50 13.78
N LEU A 107 -8.81 -21.95 14.87
CA LEU A 107 -8.40 -23.34 15.09
C LEU A 107 -9.31 -24.15 16.05
N GLU A 108 -10.18 -23.52 16.86
CA GLU A 108 -10.91 -24.24 17.93
C GLU A 108 -12.45 -24.22 17.85
N GLU A 109 -13.08 -23.27 17.15
CA GLU A 109 -14.56 -23.30 16.93
C GLU A 109 -15.04 -24.42 15.98
N ILE A 110 -14.12 -25.30 15.55
CA ILE A 110 -14.41 -26.58 14.90
C ILE A 110 -15.24 -27.55 15.81
N ARG A 111 -15.35 -27.30 17.13
CA ARG A 111 -15.68 -28.35 18.11
C ARG A 111 -17.11 -28.50 18.65
N SER A 112 -18.08 -27.60 18.43
CA SER A 112 -19.40 -27.73 19.10
C SER A 112 -20.65 -27.32 18.30
N ASN A 113 -21.08 -28.18 17.38
CA ASN A 113 -22.47 -28.17 16.84
C ASN A 113 -23.47 -28.79 17.84
N ARG A 114 -24.72 -28.28 17.91
CA ARG A 114 -26.01 -29.01 17.68
C ARG A 114 -27.27 -28.41 18.36
N GLN A 115 -28.41 -28.55 17.65
CA GLN A 115 -29.82 -28.49 18.14
C GLN A 115 -30.36 -27.11 18.60
N GLN A 116 -31.64 -26.73 18.45
CA GLN A 116 -32.90 -27.36 17.95
C GLN A 116 -33.75 -26.27 17.21
N VAL A 117 -34.30 -26.44 15.99
CA VAL A 117 -35.57 -27.09 15.55
C VAL A 117 -36.85 -26.21 15.56
N GLU A 118 -37.26 -25.81 14.35
CA GLU A 118 -38.61 -25.74 13.71
C GLU A 118 -39.85 -25.03 14.30
N SER A 119 -40.49 -24.20 13.46
CA SER A 119 -41.93 -24.22 13.02
C SER A 119 -42.33 -22.86 12.39
N SER A 120 -43.36 -22.65 11.53
CA SER A 120 -44.10 -23.41 10.49
C SER A 120 -45.15 -22.43 9.86
N GLY A 121 -45.67 -22.49 8.62
CA GLY A 121 -45.49 -23.34 7.42
C GLY A 121 -46.71 -23.17 6.46
N LEU A 122 -46.62 -23.62 5.18
CA LEU A 122 -47.70 -23.63 4.12
C LEU A 122 -48.08 -22.24 3.53
N GLY A 123 -48.34 -22.02 2.23
CA GLY A 123 -48.42 -22.81 0.97
C GLY A 123 -48.82 -21.86 -0.21
N VAL A 124 -49.42 -22.21 -1.38
CA VAL A 124 -49.68 -23.49 -2.10
C VAL A 124 -50.24 -23.17 -3.54
N ILE A 125 -49.94 -23.98 -4.59
CA ILE A 125 -50.66 -24.13 -5.92
C ILE A 125 -50.79 -22.88 -6.86
N SER A 126 -50.48 -22.86 -8.17
CA SER A 126 -49.92 -23.82 -9.20
C SER A 126 -49.27 -23.02 -10.39
N ASP A 127 -49.26 -23.27 -11.73
CA ASP A 127 -49.85 -24.25 -12.68
C ASP A 127 -49.13 -24.27 -14.09
N ASP A 128 -49.73 -24.95 -15.10
CA ASP A 128 -49.37 -25.14 -16.54
C ASP A 128 -49.14 -23.86 -17.41
N VAL A 129 -48.41 -23.83 -18.55
CA VAL A 129 -48.39 -24.74 -19.74
C VAL A 129 -47.00 -24.90 -20.40
N LYS A 130 -46.78 -26.05 -21.06
CA LYS A 130 -45.57 -26.56 -21.75
C LYS A 130 -44.99 -25.75 -22.92
N THR A 131 -43.68 -25.89 -23.16
CA THR A 131 -43.11 -26.06 -24.52
C THR A 131 -41.78 -26.82 -24.48
N VAL A 132 -41.54 -27.69 -25.47
CA VAL A 132 -40.44 -28.67 -25.53
C VAL A 132 -39.49 -28.35 -26.70
N GLY A 133 -38.20 -28.60 -26.55
CA GLY A 133 -37.24 -28.74 -27.66
C GLY A 133 -35.98 -27.86 -27.64
N ARG A 134 -35.74 -27.06 -26.59
CA ARG A 134 -34.48 -26.32 -26.35
C ARG A 134 -34.38 -25.74 -24.94
N GLY A 135 -35.52 -25.45 -24.31
CA GLY A 135 -35.59 -25.12 -22.88
C GLY A 135 -35.54 -26.34 -21.96
N ASP A 136 -35.89 -27.55 -22.44
CA ASP A 136 -36.18 -28.71 -21.57
C ASP A 136 -35.10 -29.08 -20.56
N ASP A 137 -33.82 -29.01 -20.91
CA ASP A 137 -32.77 -29.38 -19.95
C ASP A 137 -32.61 -28.31 -18.86
N VAL A 138 -32.86 -27.04 -19.18
CA VAL A 138 -32.98 -25.95 -18.20
C VAL A 138 -34.29 -26.05 -17.41
N LEU A 139 -35.39 -26.44 -18.06
CA LEU A 139 -36.69 -26.67 -17.45
C LEU A 139 -36.67 -27.85 -16.47
N LYS A 140 -36.03 -28.97 -16.81
CA LYS A 140 -35.78 -30.10 -15.90
C LYS A 140 -34.91 -29.69 -14.72
N ILE A 141 -33.87 -28.88 -14.94
CA ILE A 141 -33.05 -28.33 -13.85
C ILE A 141 -33.92 -27.43 -12.95
N VAL A 142 -34.75 -26.56 -13.51
CA VAL A 142 -35.66 -25.69 -12.76
C VAL A 142 -36.78 -26.46 -12.06
N GLU A 143 -37.31 -27.54 -12.63
CA GLU A 143 -38.31 -28.43 -12.02
C GLU A 143 -37.70 -29.28 -10.90
N PHE A 144 -36.50 -29.81 -11.09
CA PHE A 144 -35.72 -30.49 -10.05
C PHE A 144 -35.41 -29.55 -8.88
N LEU A 145 -35.03 -28.29 -9.15
CA LEU A 145 -34.81 -27.27 -8.14
C LEU A 145 -36.12 -26.78 -7.48
N LYS A 146 -37.25 -26.74 -8.19
CA LYS A 146 -38.58 -26.44 -7.63
C LYS A 146 -39.15 -27.58 -6.78
N GLY A 147 -38.83 -28.83 -7.11
CA GLY A 147 -39.18 -30.01 -6.32
C GLY A 147 -38.30 -30.21 -5.08
N SER A 148 -37.15 -29.54 -5.02
CA SER A 148 -36.26 -29.55 -3.86
C SER A 148 -36.81 -28.69 -2.71
N THR A 149 -37.13 -29.33 -1.59
CA THR A 149 -37.42 -28.64 -0.31
C THR A 149 -36.19 -28.06 0.38
N ASN A 150 -34.97 -28.30 -0.12
CA ASN A 150 -33.76 -27.72 0.44
C ASN A 150 -33.57 -26.26 -0.04
N HIS A 151 -33.81 -25.31 0.87
CA HIS A 151 -33.67 -23.87 0.63
C HIS A 151 -32.28 -23.44 0.14
N GLN A 152 -31.21 -24.19 0.43
CA GLN A 152 -29.85 -23.82 0.00
C GLN A 152 -29.71 -23.84 -1.53
N LEU A 153 -30.45 -24.72 -2.24
CA LEU A 153 -30.36 -24.86 -3.70
C LEU A 153 -30.90 -23.63 -4.48
N LEU A 154 -31.67 -22.74 -3.84
CA LEU A 154 -32.06 -21.45 -4.41
C LEU A 154 -30.84 -20.54 -4.68
N HIS A 155 -29.73 -20.71 -3.97
CA HIS A 155 -28.49 -19.96 -4.20
C HIS A 155 -27.73 -20.38 -5.47
N VAL A 156 -28.19 -21.40 -6.21
CA VAL A 156 -27.58 -21.84 -7.48
C VAL A 156 -28.14 -21.08 -8.70
N PHE A 157 -29.26 -20.36 -8.56
CA PHE A 157 -29.85 -19.54 -9.64
C PHE A 157 -28.85 -18.64 -10.39
N PRO A 158 -27.92 -17.90 -9.71
CA PRO A 158 -26.92 -17.08 -10.39
C PRO A 158 -25.98 -17.86 -11.33
N ILE A 159 -25.71 -19.13 -11.03
CA ILE A 159 -24.74 -19.96 -11.76
C ILE A 159 -25.34 -20.46 -13.09
N VAL A 160 -26.65 -20.73 -13.10
CA VAL A 160 -27.39 -21.02 -14.34
C VAL A 160 -27.43 -19.80 -15.26
N GLY A 161 -27.41 -18.58 -14.70
CA GLY A 161 -27.23 -17.33 -15.44
C GLY A 161 -25.96 -17.31 -16.28
N MET A 162 -24.81 -17.65 -15.69
CA MET A 162 -23.50 -17.67 -16.39
C MET A 162 -23.46 -18.61 -17.62
N ALA A 163 -24.30 -19.65 -17.66
CA ALA A 163 -24.43 -20.49 -18.86
C ALA A 163 -25.18 -19.75 -20.00
N GLY A 164 -26.19 -18.96 -19.66
CA GLY A 164 -26.96 -18.14 -20.61
C GLY A 164 -26.23 -16.88 -21.10
N GLU A 165 -25.33 -16.32 -20.29
CA GLU A 165 -24.54 -15.12 -20.65
C GLU A 165 -23.64 -15.31 -21.88
N THR A 166 -23.39 -16.55 -22.31
CA THR A 166 -22.62 -16.88 -23.52
C THR A 166 -23.25 -16.40 -24.85
N MET A 167 -24.44 -15.78 -24.83
CA MET A 167 -25.20 -15.41 -26.05
C MET A 167 -25.72 -13.97 -26.15
N CYS A 168 -25.49 -13.05 -25.20
CA CYS A 168 -26.00 -11.67 -25.30
C CYS A 168 -24.99 -10.59 -24.89
N SER A 169 -25.08 -9.42 -25.54
CA SER A 169 -24.11 -8.34 -25.43
C SER A 169 -24.66 -7.07 -24.75
N GLY A 170 -24.06 -6.69 -23.62
CA GLY A 170 -23.99 -5.29 -23.17
C GLY A 170 -24.93 -4.82 -22.05
N LYS A 171 -24.60 -3.64 -21.52
CA LYS A 171 -25.29 -2.81 -20.50
C LYS A 171 -25.58 -3.40 -19.10
N GLU A 172 -25.96 -4.66 -18.92
CA GLU A 172 -26.39 -5.15 -17.59
C GLU A 172 -25.25 -5.47 -16.59
N ARG A 173 -23.99 -5.46 -17.07
CA ARG A 173 -22.75 -5.73 -16.32
C ARG A 173 -22.58 -4.96 -14.98
N ARG A 174 -23.29 -3.83 -14.79
CA ARG A 174 -23.22 -3.03 -13.55
C ARG A 174 -24.17 -3.49 -12.43
N GLN A 175 -25.26 -4.20 -12.75
CA GLN A 175 -26.17 -4.71 -11.71
C GLN A 175 -25.61 -5.99 -11.07
N TRP A 176 -24.99 -6.87 -11.86
CA TRP A 176 -24.36 -8.11 -11.38
C TRP A 176 -23.26 -7.93 -10.33
N LEU A 177 -22.49 -6.84 -10.39
CA LEU A 177 -21.45 -6.52 -9.40
C LEU A 177 -21.98 -6.37 -7.96
N SER A 178 -23.29 -6.15 -7.78
CA SER A 178 -23.92 -6.05 -6.45
C SER A 178 -24.19 -7.39 -5.75
N VAL A 179 -24.07 -8.52 -6.46
CA VAL A 179 -24.55 -9.85 -6.00
C VAL A 179 -23.40 -10.76 -5.50
N LYS A 180 -22.17 -10.24 -5.37
CA LYS A 180 -20.99 -11.06 -5.10
C LYS A 180 -20.90 -11.54 -3.63
N ASN A 181 -20.55 -12.82 -3.46
CA ASN A 181 -20.21 -13.55 -2.22
C ASN A 181 -21.36 -13.92 -1.25
N ARG A 182 -21.77 -15.20 -1.29
CA ARG A 182 -22.07 -16.06 -0.11
C ARG A 182 -21.70 -17.51 -0.45
N CYS A 183 -21.51 -18.35 0.56
CA CYS A 183 -20.86 -19.66 0.40
C CYS A 183 -21.77 -20.74 -0.22
N LEU A 184 -21.29 -21.38 -1.29
CA LEU A 184 -21.93 -22.56 -1.91
C LEU A 184 -21.57 -23.89 -1.21
N ARG A 185 -20.56 -23.88 -0.33
CA ARG A 185 -20.00 -25.06 0.35
C ARG A 185 -20.97 -25.83 1.25
N GLU A 186 -22.14 -25.28 1.57
CA GLU A 186 -23.09 -25.91 2.47
C GLU A 186 -24.02 -26.94 1.79
N ILE A 187 -23.96 -27.08 0.46
CA ILE A 187 -24.80 -27.99 -0.33
C ILE A 187 -24.03 -29.29 -0.64
N PRO A 188 -24.38 -30.46 -0.05
CA PRO A 188 -23.80 -31.73 -0.46
C PRO A 188 -24.18 -32.06 -1.92
N GLY A 189 -23.21 -32.50 -2.73
CA GLY A 189 -23.44 -32.88 -4.13
C GLY A 189 -23.54 -31.72 -5.13
N TYR A 190 -23.15 -30.49 -4.76
CA TYR A 190 -23.17 -29.35 -5.69
C TYR A 190 -22.25 -29.56 -6.91
N GLU A 191 -21.11 -30.23 -6.72
CA GLU A 191 -20.13 -30.53 -7.77
C GLU A 191 -20.70 -31.48 -8.84
N ASP A 192 -21.43 -32.52 -8.42
CA ASP A 192 -22.09 -33.51 -9.31
C ASP A 192 -23.16 -32.90 -10.23
N ILE A 193 -23.71 -31.74 -9.86
CA ILE A 193 -24.75 -31.04 -10.64
C ILE A 193 -24.12 -29.92 -11.48
N ILE A 194 -23.27 -29.08 -10.88
CA ILE A 194 -22.76 -27.87 -11.53
C ILE A 194 -21.62 -28.19 -12.51
N ILE A 195 -20.70 -29.10 -12.16
CA ILE A 195 -19.56 -29.41 -13.05
C ILE A 195 -20.04 -29.99 -14.38
N PRO A 196 -20.99 -30.95 -14.47
CA PRO A 196 -21.50 -31.42 -15.76
C PRO A 196 -22.19 -30.35 -16.61
N ILE A 197 -22.82 -29.33 -16.00
CA ILE A 197 -23.43 -28.19 -16.72
C ILE A 197 -22.31 -27.31 -17.30
N LEU A 198 -21.34 -26.90 -16.48
CA LEU A 198 -20.20 -26.11 -16.92
C LEU A 198 -19.34 -26.87 -17.96
N LEU A 199 -19.23 -28.20 -17.83
CA LEU A 199 -18.48 -29.06 -18.75
C LEU A 199 -19.20 -29.23 -20.10
N LYS A 200 -20.54 -29.18 -20.16
CA LYS A 200 -21.27 -29.00 -21.43
C LYS A 200 -20.88 -27.67 -22.08
N SER A 201 -20.95 -26.56 -21.36
CA SER A 201 -20.57 -25.22 -21.87
C SER A 201 -19.11 -25.18 -22.36
N PHE A 202 -18.18 -25.76 -21.59
CA PHE A 202 -16.77 -25.91 -21.96
C PHE A 202 -16.59 -26.75 -23.22
N CYS A 203 -17.30 -27.88 -23.35
CA CYS A 203 -17.30 -28.70 -24.56
C CYS A 203 -17.76 -27.91 -25.80
N HIS A 204 -18.70 -26.97 -25.65
CA HIS A 204 -19.21 -26.12 -26.74
C HIS A 204 -18.31 -24.92 -27.12
N LEU A 205 -17.23 -24.61 -26.38
CA LEU A 205 -16.32 -23.52 -26.77
C LEU A 205 -15.73 -23.76 -28.18
N PRO A 206 -15.71 -22.76 -29.07
CA PRO A 206 -15.33 -22.95 -30.48
C PRO A 206 -13.82 -23.06 -30.71
N SER A 207 -12.99 -22.57 -29.78
CA SER A 207 -11.52 -22.59 -29.89
C SER A 207 -10.94 -23.75 -29.08
N SER A 208 -10.20 -24.63 -29.74
CA SER A 208 -9.44 -25.72 -29.11
C SER A 208 -8.30 -25.20 -28.23
N ALA A 209 -7.63 -24.13 -28.66
CA ALA A 209 -6.60 -23.45 -27.86
C ALA A 209 -7.17 -22.92 -26.54
N LEU A 210 -8.41 -22.42 -26.52
CA LEU A 210 -9.00 -21.85 -25.29
C LEU A 210 -9.23 -22.94 -24.23
N LYS A 211 -9.61 -24.14 -24.69
CA LYS A 211 -9.75 -25.34 -23.85
C LYS A 211 -8.40 -25.77 -23.26
N LEU A 212 -7.30 -25.65 -24.01
CA LEU A 212 -5.94 -25.97 -23.54
C LEU A 212 -5.42 -24.92 -22.55
N CYS A 213 -5.52 -23.63 -22.87
CA CYS A 213 -5.17 -22.53 -21.97
C CYS A 213 -5.91 -22.63 -20.62
N PHE A 214 -7.22 -22.91 -20.66
CA PHE A 214 -8.04 -23.12 -19.47
C PHE A 214 -7.62 -24.35 -18.66
N ALA A 215 -7.47 -25.51 -19.29
CA ALA A 215 -7.07 -26.74 -18.61
C ALA A 215 -5.68 -26.61 -17.96
N TYR A 216 -4.76 -25.86 -18.58
CA TYR A 216 -3.43 -25.59 -18.04
C TYR A 216 -3.47 -24.80 -16.72
N CYS A 217 -4.43 -23.89 -16.53
CA CYS A 217 -4.56 -23.13 -15.28
C CYS A 217 -4.78 -24.01 -14.03
N SER A 218 -5.21 -25.26 -14.18
CA SER A 218 -5.30 -26.22 -13.06
C SER A 218 -3.95 -26.65 -12.45
N ILE A 219 -2.82 -26.32 -13.11
CA ILE A 219 -1.48 -26.52 -12.53
C ILE A 219 -1.23 -25.59 -11.33
N PHE A 220 -1.94 -24.46 -11.22
CA PHE A 220 -1.81 -23.52 -10.10
C PHE A 220 -2.74 -23.90 -8.95
N SER A 221 -2.47 -23.40 -7.75
CA SER A 221 -3.36 -23.58 -6.59
C SER A 221 -4.68 -22.83 -6.77
N GLN A 222 -5.68 -23.17 -5.96
CA GLN A 222 -6.87 -22.34 -5.82
C GLN A 222 -6.47 -20.88 -5.48
N ASP A 223 -7.25 -19.91 -5.96
CA ASP A 223 -7.14 -18.48 -5.65
C ASP A 223 -5.84 -17.77 -6.10
N PHE A 224 -4.97 -18.42 -6.88
CA PHE A 224 -3.72 -17.86 -7.42
C PHE A 224 -3.98 -16.63 -8.33
N THR A 225 -3.16 -15.58 -8.16
CA THR A 225 -3.19 -14.37 -8.99
C THR A 225 -2.06 -14.41 -10.02
N PHE A 226 -2.42 -14.31 -11.29
CA PHE A 226 -1.53 -14.34 -12.44
C PHE A 226 -1.10 -12.91 -12.85
N GLU A 227 0.18 -12.70 -13.13
CA GLU A 227 0.58 -11.65 -14.08
C GLU A 227 0.12 -12.06 -15.48
N LYS A 228 -0.62 -11.20 -16.17
CA LYS A 228 -1.18 -11.47 -17.51
C LYS A 228 -0.08 -11.86 -18.50
N GLU A 229 1.01 -11.09 -18.54
CA GLU A 229 2.13 -11.30 -19.45
C GLU A 229 2.85 -12.63 -19.19
N GLN A 230 3.02 -13.02 -17.92
CA GLN A 230 3.60 -14.33 -17.55
C GLN A 230 2.68 -15.48 -18.02
N LEU A 231 1.36 -15.37 -17.81
CA LEU A 231 0.40 -16.40 -18.23
C LEU A 231 0.33 -16.57 -19.75
N ILE A 232 0.38 -15.47 -20.51
CA ILE A 232 0.49 -15.49 -21.98
C ILE A 232 1.81 -16.15 -22.42
N GLN A 233 2.93 -15.80 -21.79
CA GLN A 233 4.26 -16.38 -22.08
C GLN A 233 4.29 -17.89 -21.83
N LEU A 234 3.64 -18.38 -20.77
CA LEU A 234 3.48 -19.80 -20.48
C LEU A 234 2.66 -20.50 -21.58
N TRP A 235 1.50 -19.97 -21.96
CA TRP A 235 0.68 -20.56 -23.04
C TRP A 235 1.38 -20.55 -24.41
N MET A 236 2.23 -19.56 -24.69
CA MET A 236 3.11 -19.53 -25.87
C MET A 236 4.24 -20.57 -25.79
N ALA A 237 4.78 -20.81 -24.60
CA ALA A 237 5.82 -21.82 -24.36
C ALA A 237 5.27 -23.24 -24.60
N GLU A 238 4.13 -23.57 -23.98
CA GLU A 238 3.42 -24.83 -24.23
C GLU A 238 3.02 -24.98 -25.72
N GLY A 239 2.78 -23.86 -26.41
CA GLY A 239 2.39 -23.82 -27.82
C GLY A 239 0.88 -23.92 -28.03
N PHE A 240 0.08 -23.48 -27.07
CA PHE A 240 -1.38 -23.33 -27.21
C PHE A 240 -1.73 -22.09 -28.06
N LEU A 241 -0.87 -21.08 -28.03
CA LEU A 241 -1.00 -19.84 -28.80
C LEU A 241 0.01 -19.77 -29.95
N VAL A 242 -0.38 -19.05 -31.01
CA VAL A 242 0.51 -18.69 -32.13
C VAL A 242 1.51 -17.63 -31.64
N GLN A 243 2.75 -17.65 -32.15
CA GLN A 243 3.85 -16.74 -31.77
C GLN A 243 3.62 -15.25 -32.15
N SER A 244 2.40 -14.82 -32.43
CA SER A 244 2.02 -13.42 -32.57
C SER A 244 1.37 -12.94 -31.28
N ASP A 245 2.09 -12.12 -30.52
CA ASP A 245 1.57 -11.54 -29.29
C ASP A 245 0.31 -10.70 -29.52
N ASP A 246 0.22 -9.99 -30.65
CA ASP A 246 -0.93 -9.14 -30.98
C ASP A 246 -2.22 -9.99 -31.11
N GLN A 247 -2.11 -11.26 -31.52
CA GLN A 247 -3.21 -12.22 -31.48
C GLN A 247 -3.41 -12.83 -30.09
N SER A 248 -2.33 -13.04 -29.34
CA SER A 248 -2.37 -13.58 -27.97
C SER A 248 -3.04 -12.63 -26.98
N GLU A 249 -2.88 -11.31 -27.16
CA GLU A 249 -3.60 -10.25 -26.44
C GLU A 249 -5.11 -10.32 -26.69
N VAL A 250 -5.53 -10.35 -27.95
CA VAL A 250 -6.95 -10.51 -28.36
C VAL A 250 -7.53 -11.84 -27.85
N PHE A 251 -6.69 -12.86 -27.69
CA PHE A 251 -7.07 -14.16 -27.15
C PHE A 251 -7.25 -14.13 -25.63
N PHE A 252 -6.34 -13.49 -24.89
CA PHE A 252 -6.45 -13.28 -23.45
C PHE A 252 -7.69 -12.46 -23.11
N ASN A 253 -7.99 -11.40 -23.86
CA ASN A 253 -9.20 -10.62 -23.64
C ASN A 253 -10.48 -11.45 -23.85
N LYS A 254 -10.51 -12.37 -24.83
CA LYS A 254 -11.61 -13.37 -24.96
C LYS A 254 -11.70 -14.36 -23.81
N PHE A 255 -10.58 -14.71 -23.17
CA PHE A 255 -10.53 -15.58 -21.99
C PHE A 255 -11.13 -14.88 -20.76
N VAL A 256 -10.91 -13.56 -20.63
CA VAL A 256 -11.51 -12.69 -19.60
C VAL A 256 -13.00 -12.43 -19.90
N ASP A 257 -13.37 -12.12 -21.15
CA ASP A 257 -14.78 -11.93 -21.57
C ASP A 257 -15.62 -13.21 -21.43
N SER A 258 -14.98 -14.38 -21.40
CA SER A 258 -15.63 -15.67 -21.10
C SER A 258 -15.76 -15.96 -19.60
N SER A 259 -15.42 -15.00 -18.73
CA SER A 259 -15.48 -15.08 -17.26
C SER A 259 -14.67 -16.22 -16.62
N PHE A 260 -13.65 -16.77 -17.30
CA PHE A 260 -12.77 -17.80 -16.72
C PHE A 260 -11.86 -17.25 -15.60
N VAL A 261 -11.57 -15.94 -15.64
CA VAL A 261 -10.77 -15.23 -14.64
C VAL A 261 -11.40 -13.87 -14.32
N GLU A 262 -11.27 -13.46 -13.06
CA GLU A 262 -11.57 -12.12 -12.58
C GLU A 262 -10.33 -11.23 -12.75
N VAL A 263 -10.52 -9.96 -13.14
CA VAL A 263 -9.43 -8.97 -13.18
C VAL A 263 -9.18 -8.44 -11.77
N VAL A 264 -7.93 -8.45 -11.33
CA VAL A 264 -7.51 -7.97 -10.00
C VAL A 264 -6.92 -6.57 -10.09
N GLU A 265 -6.05 -6.32 -11.07
CA GLU A 265 -5.38 -5.02 -11.26
C GLU A 265 -5.36 -4.58 -12.73
N TRP A 266 -5.28 -3.27 -12.92
CA TRP A 266 -5.14 -2.60 -14.22
C TRP A 266 -3.86 -1.76 -14.27
N ASP A 267 -3.32 -1.50 -15.46
CA ASP A 267 -2.17 -0.61 -15.66
C ASP A 267 -2.58 0.87 -15.84
N GLU A 268 -1.58 1.76 -15.93
CA GLU A 268 -1.74 3.22 -16.12
C GLU A 268 -2.50 3.59 -17.42
N ARG A 269 -2.68 2.65 -18.35
CA ARG A 269 -3.36 2.84 -19.65
C ARG A 269 -4.69 2.09 -19.72
N GLY A 270 -5.16 1.50 -18.61
CA GLY A 270 -6.41 0.75 -18.54
C GLY A 270 -6.37 -0.65 -19.17
N ASN A 271 -5.18 -1.23 -19.36
CA ASN A 271 -5.03 -2.64 -19.73
C ASN A 271 -5.06 -3.50 -18.46
N ILE A 272 -5.46 -4.77 -18.58
CA ILE A 272 -5.39 -5.73 -17.47
C ILE A 272 -3.91 -5.95 -17.12
N ARG A 273 -3.55 -5.93 -15.84
CA ARG A 273 -2.20 -6.25 -15.34
C ARG A 273 -2.16 -7.65 -14.70
N SER A 274 -3.12 -7.91 -13.81
CA SER A 274 -3.22 -9.19 -13.13
C SER A 274 -4.67 -9.69 -13.06
N CYS A 275 -4.81 -11.01 -13.10
CA CYS A 275 -6.11 -11.69 -13.06
C CYS A 275 -6.05 -12.93 -12.17
N LYS A 276 -7.19 -13.51 -11.84
CA LYS A 276 -7.31 -14.58 -10.86
C LYS A 276 -8.43 -15.55 -11.25
N MET A 277 -8.18 -16.86 -11.15
CA MET A 277 -9.21 -17.86 -11.42
C MET A 277 -10.10 -18.04 -10.19
N ASN A 278 -11.41 -17.94 -10.37
CA ASN A 278 -12.38 -18.25 -9.32
C ASN A 278 -12.39 -19.76 -9.03
N ARG A 279 -12.59 -20.16 -7.77
CA ARG A 279 -12.67 -21.58 -7.36
C ARG A 279 -13.52 -22.45 -8.30
N LEU A 280 -14.73 -22.03 -8.68
CA LEU A 280 -15.60 -22.85 -9.57
C LEU A 280 -14.97 -23.12 -10.96
N MET A 281 -14.15 -22.18 -11.46
CA MET A 281 -13.42 -22.35 -12.72
C MET A 281 -12.16 -23.19 -12.53
N HIS A 282 -11.53 -23.12 -11.35
CA HIS A 282 -10.37 -23.95 -10.99
C HIS A 282 -10.77 -25.42 -10.77
N ASP A 283 -11.87 -25.68 -10.04
CA ASP A 283 -12.49 -27.00 -9.88
C ASP A 283 -12.84 -27.62 -11.26
N LEU A 284 -13.41 -26.82 -12.18
CA LEU A 284 -13.67 -27.24 -13.56
C LEU A 284 -12.38 -27.49 -14.35
N ALA A 285 -11.35 -26.65 -14.21
CA ALA A 285 -10.07 -26.79 -14.88
C ALA A 285 -9.36 -28.11 -14.47
N LEU A 286 -9.40 -28.45 -13.18
CA LEU A 286 -8.91 -29.73 -12.66
C LEU A 286 -9.66 -30.90 -13.30
N HIS A 287 -11.00 -30.84 -13.36
CA HIS A 287 -11.81 -31.90 -13.96
C HIS A 287 -11.53 -32.10 -15.47
N VAL A 288 -11.33 -31.02 -16.24
CA VAL A 288 -11.06 -31.13 -17.69
C VAL A 288 -9.59 -31.43 -18.04
N SER A 289 -8.66 -31.29 -17.09
CA SER A 289 -7.24 -31.65 -17.27
C SER A 289 -7.00 -33.14 -17.48
N LYS A 290 -7.92 -34.00 -16.99
CA LYS A 290 -7.89 -35.46 -17.09
C LYS A 290 -6.58 -36.09 -16.61
N LEU A 291 -6.16 -35.71 -15.40
CA LEU A 291 -4.99 -36.26 -14.70
C LEU A 291 -3.64 -36.03 -15.41
N ARG A 292 -3.58 -35.02 -16.30
CA ARG A 292 -2.32 -34.57 -16.94
C ARG A 292 -1.60 -33.49 -16.14
N THR A 293 -2.32 -32.78 -15.27
CA THR A 293 -1.76 -31.84 -14.29
C THR A 293 -1.60 -32.53 -12.94
N LEU A 294 -0.54 -32.14 -12.22
CA LEU A 294 -0.29 -32.47 -10.83
C LEU A 294 -0.08 -31.17 -10.06
N ASN A 295 -0.67 -31.03 -8.89
CA ASN A 295 -0.47 -29.91 -7.98
C ASN A 295 -0.39 -30.42 -6.52
N SER A 296 -0.01 -29.55 -5.57
CA SER A 296 0.07 -29.92 -4.14
C SER A 296 -1.25 -30.50 -3.60
N GLU A 297 -2.39 -29.90 -3.99
CA GLU A 297 -3.74 -30.32 -3.58
C GLU A 297 -4.09 -31.76 -4.00
N THR A 298 -3.57 -32.23 -5.14
CA THR A 298 -3.79 -33.60 -5.65
C THR A 298 -2.70 -34.59 -5.20
N CYS A 299 -1.64 -34.12 -4.55
CA CYS A 299 -0.41 -34.88 -4.32
C CYS A 299 -0.58 -36.08 -3.35
N SER A 300 -1.69 -36.17 -2.60
CA SER A 300 -1.90 -37.24 -1.59
C SER A 300 -2.23 -38.62 -2.17
N ASP A 301 -2.99 -38.70 -3.27
CA ASP A 301 -3.83 -39.88 -3.57
C ASP A 301 -3.33 -40.78 -4.73
N ILE A 302 -2.14 -40.53 -5.27
CA ILE A 302 -1.80 -40.91 -6.66
C ILE A 302 -0.77 -42.06 -6.80
N ASP A 303 -0.91 -43.19 -6.10
CA ASP A 303 -0.14 -44.39 -6.48
C ASP A 303 -0.75 -45.14 -7.68
N GLY A 304 -0.51 -44.60 -8.88
CA GLY A 304 -0.81 -45.29 -10.15
C GLY A 304 -0.82 -44.44 -11.42
N VAL A 305 -0.93 -43.11 -11.34
CA VAL A 305 -1.28 -42.26 -12.51
C VAL A 305 -0.08 -41.56 -13.17
N TYR A 306 1.10 -41.60 -12.54
CA TYR A 306 2.31 -40.87 -12.99
C TYR A 306 2.65 -40.93 -14.51
N PRO A 307 2.50 -42.05 -15.24
CA PRO A 307 2.87 -42.14 -16.65
C PRO A 307 2.20 -41.12 -17.60
N PHE A 308 1.10 -40.48 -17.19
CA PHE A 308 0.33 -39.56 -18.02
C PHE A 308 0.49 -38.08 -17.64
N ILE A 309 1.27 -37.76 -16.60
CA ILE A 309 1.47 -36.39 -16.13
C ILE A 309 2.39 -35.63 -17.09
N GLN A 310 1.91 -34.47 -17.57
CA GLN A 310 2.62 -33.61 -18.52
C GLN A 310 2.97 -32.24 -17.91
N HIS A 311 2.28 -31.84 -16.85
CA HIS A 311 2.47 -30.55 -16.19
C HIS A 311 2.43 -30.76 -14.67
N ALA A 312 3.39 -30.23 -13.92
CA ALA A 312 3.45 -30.40 -12.46
C ALA A 312 3.75 -29.08 -11.73
N ASN A 313 3.09 -28.86 -10.61
CA ASN A 313 3.40 -27.83 -9.63
C ASN A 313 3.63 -28.48 -8.26
N LEU A 314 4.82 -28.31 -7.70
CA LEU A 314 5.27 -29.00 -6.49
C LEU A 314 5.90 -27.95 -5.57
N ILE A 315 5.31 -27.73 -4.40
CA ILE A 315 5.49 -26.49 -3.65
C ILE A 315 6.59 -26.62 -2.59
N CYS A 316 6.92 -27.83 -2.15
CA CYS A 316 8.01 -28.09 -1.21
C CYS A 316 8.90 -29.29 -1.58
N ASP A 317 10.13 -29.33 -1.07
CA ASP A 317 11.13 -30.36 -1.37
C ASP A 317 10.65 -31.78 -1.01
N VAL A 318 9.79 -31.92 0.01
CA VAL A 318 9.24 -33.23 0.44
C VAL A 318 8.26 -33.80 -0.60
N GLU A 319 7.42 -32.96 -1.22
CA GLU A 319 6.60 -33.37 -2.37
C GLU A 319 7.50 -33.72 -3.55
N LEU A 320 8.43 -32.81 -3.85
CA LEU A 320 9.32 -32.88 -5.00
C LEU A 320 10.14 -34.18 -4.99
N ALA A 321 10.82 -34.48 -3.89
CA ALA A 321 11.67 -35.67 -3.74
C ALA A 321 10.87 -37.00 -3.75
N ARG A 322 9.63 -36.99 -3.24
CA ARG A 322 8.73 -38.17 -3.29
C ARG A 322 8.20 -38.44 -4.70
N VAL A 323 7.99 -37.40 -5.50
CA VAL A 323 7.40 -37.48 -6.85
C VAL A 323 8.47 -37.63 -7.94
N TYR A 324 9.62 -36.97 -7.83
CA TYR A 324 10.64 -36.92 -8.88
C TYR A 324 11.06 -38.28 -9.45
N PRO A 325 11.38 -39.32 -8.66
CA PRO A 325 11.73 -40.63 -9.21
C PRO A 325 10.63 -41.27 -10.07
N LYS A 326 9.37 -40.86 -9.87
CA LYS A 326 8.20 -41.35 -10.61
C LYS A 326 7.88 -40.50 -11.85
N ILE A 327 8.25 -39.22 -11.89
CA ILE A 327 8.08 -38.32 -13.06
C ILE A 327 9.34 -38.15 -13.93
N ALA A 328 10.53 -38.50 -13.43
CA ALA A 328 11.77 -38.49 -14.21
C ALA A 328 11.77 -39.52 -15.36
N ALA A 329 10.81 -40.46 -15.34
CA ALA A 329 10.57 -41.45 -16.39
C ALA A 329 9.40 -41.07 -17.33
N THR A 330 8.83 -39.86 -17.23
CA THR A 330 7.62 -39.45 -17.97
C THR A 330 7.88 -38.30 -18.94
N GLY A 331 6.96 -38.09 -19.88
CA GLY A 331 7.02 -37.01 -20.86
C GLY A 331 6.62 -35.64 -20.29
N LEU A 332 7.28 -35.22 -19.20
CA LEU A 332 7.00 -33.95 -18.53
C LEU A 332 7.34 -32.76 -19.44
N VAL A 333 6.41 -31.81 -19.54
CA VAL A 333 6.48 -30.64 -20.43
C VAL A 333 6.61 -29.34 -19.62
N SER A 334 5.91 -29.24 -18.48
CA SER A 334 5.97 -28.09 -17.56
C SER A 334 6.27 -28.52 -16.13
N LEU A 335 7.18 -27.80 -15.48
CA LEU A 335 7.43 -27.87 -14.04
C LEU A 335 7.40 -26.46 -13.43
N VAL A 336 6.57 -26.28 -12.42
CA VAL A 336 6.54 -25.13 -11.50
C VAL A 336 6.96 -25.64 -10.12
N THR A 337 7.89 -24.96 -9.45
CA THR A 337 8.30 -25.34 -8.10
C THR A 337 9.05 -24.23 -7.37
N HIS A 338 8.88 -24.19 -6.04
CA HIS A 338 9.62 -23.30 -5.13
C HIS A 338 10.70 -24.05 -4.33
N ALA A 339 10.85 -25.36 -4.56
CA ALA A 339 11.80 -26.24 -3.88
C ALA A 339 13.24 -26.06 -4.38
N ALA A 340 14.21 -26.19 -3.48
CA ALA A 340 15.64 -26.02 -3.76
C ALA A 340 16.29 -27.30 -4.34
N ASP A 341 15.80 -28.48 -3.97
CA ASP A 341 16.41 -29.78 -4.32
C ASP A 341 16.42 -30.10 -5.82
N VAL A 342 15.69 -29.34 -6.67
CA VAL A 342 15.71 -29.44 -8.14
C VAL A 342 17.13 -29.45 -8.71
N LEU A 343 18.06 -28.75 -8.05
CA LEU A 343 19.45 -28.59 -8.46
C LEU A 343 20.31 -29.87 -8.34
N HIS A 344 19.90 -30.83 -7.51
CA HIS A 344 20.68 -32.04 -7.27
C HIS A 344 20.42 -33.15 -8.31
N TRP A 345 19.63 -32.86 -9.35
CA TRP A 345 19.09 -33.87 -10.25
C TRP A 345 19.61 -33.78 -11.70
N PRO A 346 19.84 -34.92 -12.36
CA PRO A 346 20.08 -34.93 -13.80
C PRO A 346 18.79 -34.50 -14.52
N LEU A 347 18.82 -33.30 -15.11
CA LEU A 347 17.73 -32.71 -15.89
C LEU A 347 17.55 -33.42 -17.25
N ASN A 348 17.18 -34.71 -17.21
CA ASN A 348 16.98 -35.58 -18.37
C ASN A 348 15.55 -35.47 -18.93
N PHE A 349 14.95 -34.28 -18.91
CA PHE A 349 13.58 -34.05 -19.38
C PHE A 349 13.56 -33.68 -20.88
N ASP A 350 13.69 -34.69 -21.74
CA ASP A 350 13.84 -34.55 -23.21
C ASP A 350 12.71 -33.78 -23.92
N TYR A 351 11.59 -33.47 -23.26
CA TYR A 351 10.43 -32.77 -23.82
C TYR A 351 10.02 -31.48 -23.07
N MET A 352 10.76 -31.07 -22.04
CA MET A 352 10.41 -29.92 -21.20
C MET A 352 10.44 -28.60 -22.01
N ARG A 353 9.36 -27.82 -21.90
CA ARG A 353 9.19 -26.49 -22.53
C ARG A 353 9.19 -25.37 -21.51
N THR A 354 8.74 -25.66 -20.30
CA THR A 354 8.48 -24.67 -19.25
C THR A 354 9.12 -25.13 -17.94
N LEU A 355 9.98 -24.27 -17.39
CA LEU A 355 10.58 -24.46 -16.07
C LEU A 355 10.45 -23.15 -15.29
N ASN A 356 9.60 -23.16 -14.27
CA ASN A 356 9.37 -22.02 -13.38
C ASN A 356 9.89 -22.35 -11.99
N LEU A 357 10.90 -21.61 -11.57
CA LEU A 357 11.63 -21.73 -10.29
C LEU A 357 11.57 -20.41 -9.50
N ASP A 358 10.56 -19.58 -9.79
CA ASP A 358 10.37 -18.25 -9.20
C ASP A 358 10.24 -18.34 -7.67
N GLY A 359 11.13 -17.68 -6.93
CA GLY A 359 11.19 -17.68 -5.47
C GLY A 359 11.79 -18.92 -4.80
N ALA A 360 12.40 -19.85 -5.56
CA ALA A 360 13.13 -20.98 -4.98
C ALA A 360 14.49 -20.57 -4.35
N ASP A 361 14.97 -21.27 -3.32
CA ASP A 361 16.30 -21.03 -2.73
C ASP A 361 17.46 -21.62 -3.57
N ILE A 362 17.49 -21.21 -4.83
CA ILE A 362 18.49 -21.59 -5.82
C ILE A 362 19.66 -20.61 -5.73
N LYS A 363 20.85 -21.13 -5.40
CA LYS A 363 22.08 -20.34 -5.29
C LYS A 363 22.99 -20.47 -6.52
N GLU A 364 22.98 -21.63 -7.17
CA GLU A 364 23.81 -21.96 -8.36
C GLU A 364 23.00 -22.92 -9.25
N LEU A 365 23.04 -22.74 -10.59
CA LEU A 365 22.30 -23.57 -11.54
C LEU A 365 23.23 -24.50 -12.31
N ILE A 366 22.91 -25.80 -12.34
CA ILE A 366 23.78 -26.84 -12.92
C ILE A 366 23.89 -26.76 -14.45
N ASP A 367 25.05 -27.13 -14.98
CA ASP A 367 25.38 -27.12 -16.42
C ASP A 367 24.46 -28.03 -17.27
N SER A 368 23.75 -28.97 -16.65
CA SER A 368 22.78 -29.85 -17.32
C SER A 368 21.56 -29.09 -17.88
N ILE A 369 21.31 -27.84 -17.45
CA ILE A 369 20.21 -27.01 -18.01
C ILE A 369 20.30 -26.88 -19.54
N GLY A 370 21.53 -26.80 -20.09
CA GLY A 370 21.78 -26.71 -21.53
C GLY A 370 21.43 -27.98 -22.34
N ASN A 371 20.99 -29.06 -21.69
CA ASN A 371 20.48 -30.27 -22.35
C ASN A 371 18.99 -30.17 -22.72
N LEU A 372 18.23 -29.27 -22.07
CA LEU A 372 16.78 -29.12 -22.26
C LEU A 372 16.44 -28.40 -23.58
N LYS A 373 16.77 -29.00 -24.72
CA LYS A 373 16.72 -28.38 -26.07
C LYS A 373 15.34 -27.84 -26.48
N PHE A 374 14.25 -28.27 -25.85
CA PHE A 374 12.89 -27.80 -26.11
C PHE A 374 12.42 -26.69 -25.15
N LEU A 375 13.27 -26.29 -24.18
CA LEU A 375 12.93 -25.25 -23.21
C LEU A 375 12.71 -23.91 -23.92
N LYS A 376 11.56 -23.31 -23.63
CA LYS A 376 11.06 -22.05 -24.19
C LYS A 376 10.83 -21.00 -23.12
N PHE A 377 10.47 -21.40 -21.90
CA PHE A 377 10.24 -20.51 -20.77
C PHE A 377 11.09 -20.97 -19.59
N LEU A 378 11.92 -20.05 -19.09
CA LEU A 378 12.66 -20.20 -17.84
C LEU A 378 12.41 -18.99 -16.96
N ASP A 379 11.84 -19.21 -15.78
CA ASP A 379 11.72 -18.19 -14.74
C ASP A 379 12.57 -18.60 -13.53
N LEU A 380 13.48 -17.72 -13.14
CA LEU A 380 14.38 -17.82 -11.98
C LEU A 380 14.23 -16.57 -11.10
N SER A 381 13.14 -15.80 -11.26
CA SER A 381 12.90 -14.57 -10.50
C SER A 381 12.88 -14.85 -8.99
N ARG A 382 13.21 -13.83 -8.19
CA ARG A 382 13.28 -13.89 -6.71
C ARG A 382 14.16 -15.03 -6.13
N THR A 383 15.04 -15.65 -6.93
CA THR A 383 16.05 -16.62 -6.47
C THR A 383 17.37 -15.94 -6.05
N CYS A 384 18.13 -16.61 -5.18
CA CYS A 384 19.47 -16.17 -4.74
C CYS A 384 20.60 -16.56 -5.70
N ILE A 385 20.31 -16.72 -6.99
CA ILE A 385 21.26 -17.30 -7.96
C ILE A 385 22.46 -16.37 -8.21
N LYS A 386 23.68 -16.88 -8.05
CA LYS A 386 24.92 -16.10 -8.19
C LYS A 386 25.37 -15.91 -9.64
N ALA A 387 25.19 -16.94 -10.46
CA ALA A 387 25.62 -17.01 -11.85
C ALA A 387 24.74 -17.99 -12.64
N LEU A 388 24.54 -17.71 -13.93
CA LEU A 388 23.98 -18.67 -14.89
C LEU A 388 25.11 -19.44 -15.57
N PRO A 389 24.99 -20.76 -15.78
CA PRO A 389 26.00 -21.54 -16.48
C PRO A 389 26.04 -21.18 -17.98
N GLU A 390 27.24 -21.09 -18.57
CA GLU A 390 27.40 -20.79 -20.01
C GLU A 390 26.71 -21.82 -20.93
N SER A 391 26.40 -23.02 -20.44
CA SER A 391 25.58 -24.01 -21.14
C SER A 391 24.16 -23.55 -21.46
N ILE A 392 23.58 -22.58 -20.74
CA ILE A 392 22.25 -22.01 -21.03
C ILE A 392 22.18 -21.42 -22.45
N THR A 393 23.31 -20.96 -22.99
CA THR A 393 23.41 -20.38 -24.35
C THR A 393 23.06 -21.38 -25.47
N LYS A 394 23.06 -22.70 -25.18
CA LYS A 394 22.68 -23.79 -26.07
C LYS A 394 21.15 -23.90 -26.29
N LEU A 395 20.35 -23.17 -25.52
CA LEU A 395 18.88 -23.23 -25.55
C LEU A 395 18.31 -22.39 -26.71
N HIS A 396 18.58 -22.83 -27.94
CA HIS A 396 18.21 -22.12 -29.18
C HIS A 396 16.71 -21.84 -29.34
N ASN A 397 15.85 -22.62 -28.69
CA ASN A 397 14.39 -22.49 -28.68
C ASN A 397 13.85 -21.58 -27.55
N MET A 398 14.70 -21.06 -26.66
CA MET A 398 14.25 -20.26 -25.51
C MET A 398 13.60 -18.96 -25.98
N GLN A 399 12.35 -18.72 -25.57
CA GLN A 399 11.52 -17.56 -25.95
C GLN A 399 11.41 -16.54 -24.82
N THR A 400 11.39 -16.99 -23.56
CA THR A 400 11.24 -16.17 -22.36
C THR A 400 12.29 -16.54 -21.31
N LEU A 401 13.02 -15.54 -20.80
CA LEU A 401 13.92 -15.66 -19.65
C LEU A 401 13.58 -14.59 -18.62
N ARG A 402 13.23 -14.98 -17.40
CA ARG A 402 12.83 -14.07 -16.31
C ARG A 402 13.78 -14.19 -15.11
N LEU A 403 14.32 -13.04 -14.70
CA LEU A 403 15.38 -12.85 -13.70
C LEU A 403 15.05 -11.63 -12.80
N ILE A 404 13.77 -11.42 -12.51
CA ILE A 404 13.28 -10.28 -11.73
C ILE A 404 13.74 -10.47 -10.28
N GLU A 405 14.25 -9.41 -9.64
CA GLU A 405 14.68 -9.39 -8.23
C GLU A 405 15.81 -10.38 -7.86
N CYS A 406 16.52 -10.98 -8.83
CA CYS A 406 17.68 -11.86 -8.59
C CYS A 406 18.93 -11.08 -8.13
N ALA A 407 18.91 -10.49 -6.94
CA ALA A 407 19.92 -9.54 -6.45
C ALA A 407 21.35 -10.11 -6.34
N SER A 408 21.50 -11.44 -6.26
CA SER A 408 22.81 -12.11 -6.19
C SER A 408 23.47 -12.34 -7.56
N LEU A 409 22.74 -12.18 -8.68
CA LEU A 409 23.18 -12.62 -10.02
C LEU A 409 24.20 -11.65 -10.63
N GLN A 410 25.49 -11.91 -10.42
CA GLN A 410 26.58 -10.96 -10.73
C GLN A 410 26.61 -10.49 -12.19
N SER A 411 26.38 -11.41 -13.14
CA SER A 411 26.29 -11.13 -14.58
C SER A 411 25.64 -12.27 -15.35
N LEU A 412 25.11 -11.97 -16.54
CA LEU A 412 24.69 -12.98 -17.51
C LEU A 412 25.90 -13.63 -18.22
N PRO A 413 25.71 -14.79 -18.88
CA PRO A 413 26.73 -15.45 -19.69
C PRO A 413 27.29 -14.53 -20.79
N ARG A 414 28.55 -14.72 -21.17
CA ARG A 414 29.26 -13.80 -22.06
C ARG A 414 28.84 -13.90 -23.52
N ASP A 415 28.27 -15.03 -23.94
CA ASP A 415 27.90 -15.27 -25.33
C ASP A 415 26.45 -15.73 -25.51
N MET A 416 25.50 -14.82 -25.24
CA MET A 416 24.06 -15.10 -25.42
C MET A 416 23.62 -15.26 -26.88
N ARG A 417 24.53 -15.21 -27.88
CA ARG A 417 24.18 -15.29 -29.32
C ARG A 417 23.49 -16.59 -29.72
N GLY A 418 23.64 -17.66 -28.94
CA GLY A 418 22.92 -18.92 -29.18
C GLY A 418 21.40 -18.83 -28.94
N LEU A 419 20.92 -17.83 -28.19
CA LEU A 419 19.52 -17.68 -27.79
C LEU A 419 18.67 -16.97 -28.86
N LEU A 420 18.77 -17.43 -30.10
CA LEU A 420 18.21 -16.74 -31.29
C LEU A 420 16.68 -16.53 -31.24
N SER A 421 15.95 -17.40 -30.54
CA SER A 421 14.49 -17.32 -30.39
C SER A 421 14.03 -16.39 -29.26
N LEU A 422 14.95 -15.76 -28.50
CA LEU A 422 14.59 -15.04 -27.28
C LEU A 422 13.76 -13.80 -27.62
N THR A 423 12.51 -13.82 -27.16
CA THR A 423 11.46 -12.84 -27.48
C THR A 423 11.23 -11.91 -26.29
N HIS A 424 11.37 -12.41 -25.06
CA HIS A 424 11.28 -11.61 -23.84
C HIS A 424 12.42 -11.94 -22.88
N ILE A 425 13.07 -10.90 -22.36
CA ILE A 425 13.99 -11.02 -21.23
C ILE A 425 13.57 -10.04 -20.14
N TYR A 426 13.57 -10.47 -18.88
CA TYR A 426 13.25 -9.62 -17.73
C TYR A 426 14.36 -9.71 -16.70
N PHE A 427 14.81 -8.57 -16.18
CA PHE A 427 15.86 -8.45 -15.18
C PHE A 427 15.73 -7.09 -14.47
N SER A 428 16.10 -7.02 -13.18
CA SER A 428 15.88 -5.82 -12.34
C SER A 428 17.10 -4.92 -12.19
N TYR A 429 18.33 -5.44 -12.37
CA TYR A 429 19.55 -4.71 -11.99
C TYR A 429 20.48 -4.45 -13.17
N HIS A 430 21.17 -3.30 -13.18
CA HIS A 430 22.05 -2.91 -14.29
C HIS A 430 23.18 -3.93 -14.57
N HIS A 431 23.67 -4.62 -13.55
CA HIS A 431 24.69 -5.68 -13.70
C HIS A 431 24.15 -6.94 -14.42
N GLN A 432 22.83 -7.09 -14.58
CA GLN A 432 22.18 -8.17 -15.34
C GLN A 432 21.95 -7.86 -16.83
N MET A 433 22.08 -6.60 -17.30
CA MET A 433 21.95 -6.26 -18.73
C MET A 433 22.82 -7.17 -19.65
N PRO A 434 22.28 -7.83 -20.70
CA PRO A 434 23.05 -8.66 -21.61
C PRO A 434 24.18 -7.92 -22.35
N VAL A 435 25.25 -8.64 -22.68
CA VAL A 435 26.29 -8.19 -23.62
C VAL A 435 25.94 -8.68 -25.02
N LYS A 436 26.06 -7.83 -26.05
CA LYS A 436 25.71 -8.16 -27.45
C LYS A 436 24.24 -8.53 -27.62
N VAL A 437 23.36 -7.82 -26.90
CA VAL A 437 21.89 -7.92 -27.00
C VAL A 437 21.40 -7.67 -28.43
N GLY A 438 22.12 -6.87 -29.22
CA GLY A 438 21.82 -6.62 -30.64
C GLY A 438 21.87 -7.85 -31.56
N CYS A 439 22.39 -8.99 -31.08
CA CYS A 439 22.28 -10.27 -31.78
C CYS A 439 20.92 -10.97 -31.58
N LEU A 440 20.14 -10.59 -30.57
CA LEU A 440 18.84 -11.19 -30.22
C LEU A 440 17.72 -10.55 -31.04
N ILE A 441 17.77 -10.69 -32.36
CA ILE A 441 16.91 -9.94 -33.30
C ILE A 441 15.39 -10.18 -33.14
N SER A 442 15.00 -11.27 -32.48
CA SER A 442 13.60 -11.60 -32.15
C SER A 442 13.08 -10.93 -30.88
N LEU A 443 13.93 -10.17 -30.16
CA LEU A 443 13.57 -9.60 -28.87
C LEU A 443 12.51 -8.49 -29.01
N GLN A 444 11.38 -8.67 -28.32
CA GLN A 444 10.28 -7.73 -28.20
C GLN A 444 10.27 -7.03 -26.84
N THR A 445 10.62 -7.71 -25.75
CA THR A 445 10.67 -7.12 -24.40
C THR A 445 12.11 -6.99 -23.91
N LEU A 446 12.52 -5.75 -23.61
CA LEU A 446 13.78 -5.39 -22.96
C LEU A 446 13.48 -4.25 -21.96
N PRO A 447 13.47 -4.50 -20.63
CA PRO A 447 13.05 -3.50 -19.64
C PRO A 447 13.86 -2.20 -19.72
N PHE A 448 15.17 -2.33 -19.87
CA PHE A 448 16.07 -1.21 -20.07
C PHE A 448 17.37 -1.63 -20.80
N PHE A 449 18.05 -0.64 -21.38
CA PHE A 449 19.36 -0.76 -22.03
C PHE A 449 20.39 0.09 -21.27
N VAL A 450 21.59 -0.43 -21.04
CA VAL A 450 22.69 0.30 -20.35
C VAL A 450 23.86 0.51 -21.29
N VAL A 451 24.08 1.75 -21.74
CA VAL A 451 25.23 2.09 -22.60
C VAL A 451 26.55 1.96 -21.82
N GLY A 452 27.62 1.53 -22.50
CA GLY A 452 28.98 1.51 -21.97
C GLY A 452 29.28 0.36 -21.00
N LYS A 453 28.37 -0.60 -20.86
CA LYS A 453 28.53 -1.74 -19.94
C LYS A 453 29.46 -2.82 -20.50
N GLY A 454 30.76 -2.55 -20.45
CA GLY A 454 31.81 -3.39 -21.03
C GLY A 454 32.40 -2.76 -22.31
N SER A 455 33.54 -3.30 -22.77
CA SER A 455 34.33 -2.70 -23.86
C SER A 455 33.59 -2.51 -25.19
N ASP A 456 32.58 -3.35 -25.44
CA ASP A 456 31.94 -3.48 -26.75
C ASP A 456 30.54 -2.86 -26.80
N SER A 457 29.92 -2.60 -25.63
CA SER A 457 28.47 -2.32 -25.52
C SER A 457 28.10 -0.87 -25.80
N THR A 458 28.10 -0.56 -27.09
CA THR A 458 27.67 0.72 -27.67
C THR A 458 26.16 0.75 -27.92
N ILE A 459 25.58 1.95 -28.03
CA ILE A 459 24.15 2.13 -28.32
C ILE A 459 23.74 1.63 -29.72
N GLN A 460 24.71 1.29 -30.59
CA GLN A 460 24.47 0.60 -31.85
C GLN A 460 23.80 -0.78 -31.66
N GLU A 461 23.94 -1.43 -30.50
CA GLU A 461 23.26 -2.71 -30.27
C GLU A 461 21.72 -2.63 -30.38
N LEU A 462 21.12 -1.43 -30.29
CA LEU A 462 19.69 -1.23 -30.53
C LEU A 462 19.31 -1.18 -32.02
N GLU A 463 20.26 -1.06 -32.96
CA GLU A 463 20.02 -0.84 -34.41
C GLU A 463 19.15 -1.94 -35.04
N SER A 464 19.43 -3.20 -34.70
CA SER A 464 18.75 -4.41 -35.18
C SER A 464 17.42 -4.68 -34.48
N LEU A 465 17.24 -4.22 -33.24
CA LEU A 465 16.15 -4.61 -32.33
C LEU A 465 14.84 -3.85 -32.62
N ASN A 466 14.35 -3.97 -33.84
CA ASN A 466 13.16 -3.23 -34.31
C ASN A 466 11.82 -3.91 -33.94
N GLY A 467 11.88 -5.12 -33.38
CA GLY A 467 10.73 -5.79 -32.75
C GLY A 467 10.36 -5.28 -31.35
N LEU A 468 11.22 -4.45 -30.74
CA LEU A 468 11.00 -3.94 -29.38
C LEU A 468 9.68 -3.16 -29.26
N ARG A 469 8.98 -3.37 -28.14
CA ARG A 469 7.65 -2.84 -27.85
C ARG A 469 7.47 -2.43 -26.40
N GLY A 470 6.43 -1.65 -26.12
CA GLY A 470 6.04 -1.29 -24.75
C GLY A 470 6.87 -0.13 -24.19
N GLN A 471 7.51 -0.37 -23.04
CA GLN A 471 8.48 0.53 -22.43
C GLN A 471 9.92 0.14 -22.79
N LEU A 472 10.78 1.14 -23.03
CA LEU A 472 12.24 0.98 -23.04
C LEU A 472 12.91 2.17 -22.33
N SER A 473 13.61 1.91 -21.23
CA SER A 473 14.46 2.91 -20.56
C SER A 473 15.92 2.78 -21.02
N ILE A 474 16.60 3.87 -21.37
CA ILE A 474 17.99 3.87 -21.85
C ILE A 474 18.87 4.66 -20.87
N TYR A 475 19.75 3.94 -20.18
CA TYR A 475 20.67 4.46 -19.16
C TYR A 475 22.07 4.70 -19.70
N ASN A 476 22.84 5.52 -18.98
CA ASN A 476 24.24 5.87 -19.28
C ASN A 476 24.43 6.61 -20.62
N LEU A 477 23.46 7.44 -21.02
CA LEU A 477 23.54 8.19 -22.28
C LEU A 477 24.75 9.14 -22.41
N GLN A 478 25.47 9.44 -21.31
CA GLN A 478 26.75 10.17 -21.36
C GLN A 478 27.90 9.40 -22.05
N GLU A 479 27.79 8.08 -22.19
CA GLU A 479 28.83 7.24 -22.80
C GLU A 479 28.74 7.21 -24.34
N VAL A 480 27.66 7.76 -24.92
CA VAL A 480 27.44 7.84 -26.38
C VAL A 480 28.28 8.98 -26.97
N LYS A 481 29.17 8.68 -27.91
CA LYS A 481 30.29 9.59 -28.22
C LYS A 481 29.89 10.82 -29.06
N ASN A 482 28.85 10.73 -29.89
CA ASN A 482 28.43 11.80 -30.82
C ASN A 482 27.09 11.49 -31.53
N LYS A 483 26.54 12.49 -32.24
CA LYS A 483 25.31 12.40 -33.06
C LYS A 483 25.25 11.21 -34.02
N LYS A 484 26.38 10.74 -34.59
CA LYS A 484 26.40 9.60 -35.54
C LYS A 484 26.27 8.25 -34.84
N GLU A 485 26.77 8.13 -33.60
CA GLU A 485 26.61 6.92 -32.81
C GLU A 485 25.17 6.80 -32.30
N ALA A 486 24.64 7.88 -31.71
CA ALA A 486 23.27 7.93 -31.20
C ALA A 486 22.21 7.58 -32.27
N LYS A 487 22.37 8.06 -33.52
CA LYS A 487 21.43 7.75 -34.62
C LYS A 487 21.29 6.25 -34.93
N LYS A 488 22.31 5.43 -34.64
CA LYS A 488 22.27 3.98 -34.87
C LYS A 488 21.25 3.28 -33.98
N ALA A 489 20.83 3.87 -32.86
CA ALA A 489 19.78 3.30 -32.01
C ALA A 489 18.45 3.07 -32.74
N ASN A 490 18.21 3.80 -33.84
CA ASN A 490 17.04 3.67 -34.70
C ASN A 490 15.71 3.63 -33.92
N LEU A 491 15.51 4.57 -33.00
CA LEU A 491 14.29 4.60 -32.15
C LEU A 491 13.04 4.91 -32.97
N ARG A 492 13.16 5.77 -34.00
CA ARG A 492 12.13 5.99 -35.02
C ARG A 492 11.70 4.73 -35.78
N GLY A 493 12.54 3.70 -35.85
CA GLY A 493 12.20 2.39 -36.44
C GLY A 493 11.40 1.46 -35.51
N LYS A 494 11.34 1.75 -34.21
CA LYS A 494 10.72 0.87 -33.19
C LYS A 494 9.26 1.25 -32.98
N THR A 495 8.44 0.93 -33.97
CA THR A 495 7.05 1.42 -34.09
C THR A 495 6.11 0.96 -32.97
N LYS A 496 6.45 -0.11 -32.25
CA LYS A 496 5.66 -0.67 -31.13
C LYS A 496 6.03 -0.13 -29.74
N ILE A 497 7.00 0.78 -29.61
CA ILE A 497 7.32 1.43 -28.32
C ILE A 497 6.37 2.60 -28.09
N TYR A 498 5.69 2.62 -26.94
CA TYR A 498 4.81 3.72 -26.51
C TYR A 498 5.39 4.53 -25.33
N LYS A 499 6.36 3.97 -24.57
CA LYS A 499 7.02 4.65 -23.45
C LYS A 499 8.54 4.60 -23.59
N LEU A 500 9.19 5.76 -23.52
CA LEU A 500 10.65 5.91 -23.54
C LEU A 500 11.12 6.68 -22.32
N GLU A 501 12.25 6.26 -21.76
CA GLU A 501 12.94 6.99 -20.70
C GLU A 501 14.41 7.17 -21.08
N PHE A 502 14.90 8.41 -21.08
CA PHE A 502 16.29 8.75 -21.40
C PHE A 502 17.02 9.21 -20.13
N VAL A 503 17.92 8.36 -19.62
CA VAL A 503 18.57 8.56 -18.32
C VAL A 503 20.08 8.72 -18.48
N TRP A 504 20.57 9.90 -18.13
CA TRP A 504 21.99 10.15 -17.95
C TRP A 504 22.42 9.86 -16.51
N ARG A 505 23.72 9.64 -16.29
CA ARG A 505 24.26 9.51 -14.93
C ARG A 505 24.10 10.82 -14.15
N SER A 506 23.67 10.70 -12.90
CA SER A 506 23.59 11.82 -11.94
C SER A 506 24.96 12.40 -11.59
N GLY A 507 25.00 13.65 -11.11
CA GLY A 507 26.21 14.29 -10.57
C GLY A 507 27.37 14.50 -11.55
N ARG A 508 27.14 14.40 -12.88
CA ARG A 508 28.18 14.63 -13.89
C ARG A 508 28.73 16.06 -13.85
N LYS A 509 30.05 16.19 -14.04
CA LYS A 509 30.75 17.48 -14.22
C LYS A 509 30.93 17.88 -15.68
N CYS A 510 30.47 17.06 -16.63
CA CYS A 510 30.68 17.26 -18.06
C CYS A 510 29.49 16.74 -18.86
N PHE A 511 29.03 17.54 -19.81
CA PHE A 511 27.80 17.36 -20.59
C PHE A 511 28.08 17.46 -22.10
N LYS A 512 29.28 17.07 -22.52
CA LYS A 512 29.70 17.15 -23.92
C LYS A 512 28.82 16.21 -24.75
N ASN A 513 28.22 16.78 -25.78
CA ASN A 513 27.41 16.07 -26.78
C ASN A 513 26.04 15.57 -26.27
N ASP A 514 25.61 15.89 -25.03
CA ASP A 514 24.26 15.56 -24.51
C ASP A 514 23.17 16.00 -25.50
N GLU A 515 23.22 17.24 -26.00
CA GLU A 515 22.28 17.79 -26.99
C GLU A 515 22.32 17.04 -28.32
N GLU A 516 23.53 16.75 -28.84
CA GLU A 516 23.70 15.98 -30.07
C GLU A 516 23.11 14.57 -29.97
N VAL A 517 23.25 13.94 -28.80
CA VAL A 517 22.76 12.58 -28.53
C VAL A 517 21.24 12.58 -28.45
N LEU A 518 20.64 13.46 -27.65
CA LEU A 518 19.17 13.52 -27.52
C LEU A 518 18.48 13.93 -28.84
N GLU A 519 19.07 14.85 -29.59
CA GLU A 519 18.64 15.25 -30.93
C GLU A 519 18.73 14.10 -31.97
N ALA A 520 19.64 13.15 -31.77
CA ALA A 520 19.75 11.95 -32.61
C ALA A 520 18.79 10.82 -32.20
N LEU A 521 18.34 10.78 -30.95
CA LEU A 521 17.43 9.76 -30.39
C LEU A 521 15.95 10.06 -30.69
N GLN A 522 15.65 10.51 -31.92
CA GLN A 522 14.29 10.78 -32.37
C GLN A 522 13.42 9.50 -32.25
N PRO A 523 12.31 9.55 -31.50
CA PRO A 523 11.41 8.41 -31.30
C PRO A 523 10.49 8.17 -32.51
N HIS A 524 9.67 7.12 -32.43
CA HIS A 524 8.54 6.92 -33.34
C HIS A 524 7.32 7.73 -32.88
N SER A 525 6.43 8.11 -33.81
CA SER A 525 5.26 8.95 -33.53
C SER A 525 4.12 8.25 -32.77
N ASN A 526 4.31 6.99 -32.38
CA ASN A 526 3.42 6.25 -31.47
C ASN A 526 3.80 6.46 -29.99
N LEU A 527 4.78 7.32 -29.69
CA LEU A 527 5.19 7.60 -28.32
C LEU A 527 4.10 8.37 -27.57
N GLU A 528 3.63 7.78 -26.48
CA GLU A 528 2.61 8.33 -25.56
C GLU A 528 3.21 8.82 -24.25
N THR A 529 4.36 8.29 -23.82
CA THR A 529 5.04 8.70 -22.57
C THR A 529 6.54 8.90 -22.80
N LEU A 530 7.06 10.05 -22.37
CA LEU A 530 8.48 10.40 -22.44
C LEU A 530 8.99 10.87 -21.07
N LYS A 531 10.05 10.23 -20.58
CA LYS A 531 10.80 10.68 -19.40
C LYS A 531 12.23 11.05 -19.81
N ILE A 532 12.74 12.18 -19.33
CA ILE A 532 14.12 12.63 -19.53
C ILE A 532 14.71 12.95 -18.15
N GLU A 533 15.85 12.34 -17.81
CA GLU A 533 16.43 12.38 -16.47
C GLU A 533 17.93 12.71 -16.52
N HIS A 534 18.36 13.65 -15.67
CA HIS A 534 19.76 14.12 -15.54
C HIS A 534 20.41 14.64 -16.83
N TYR A 535 19.59 15.11 -17.78
CA TYR A 535 20.03 15.70 -19.03
C TYR A 535 20.78 17.01 -18.79
N GLY A 536 21.98 17.12 -19.38
CA GLY A 536 22.90 18.22 -19.17
C GLY A 536 22.99 19.23 -20.32
N GLY A 537 22.18 19.07 -21.37
CA GLY A 537 22.03 20.08 -22.43
C GLY A 537 21.31 21.33 -21.94
N GLU A 538 21.40 22.41 -22.71
CA GLU A 538 20.69 23.66 -22.43
C GLU A 538 19.36 23.74 -23.19
N LYS A 539 19.24 23.05 -24.32
CA LYS A 539 18.01 22.99 -25.13
C LYS A 539 17.46 21.57 -25.22
N LEU A 540 16.13 21.43 -25.27
CA LEU A 540 15.45 20.20 -25.69
C LEU A 540 15.53 20.01 -27.21
N PRO A 541 15.39 18.77 -27.72
CA PRO A 541 15.68 18.43 -29.11
C PRO A 541 14.61 18.95 -30.08
N SER A 542 14.99 19.23 -31.32
CA SER A 542 14.11 19.80 -32.35
C SER A 542 12.86 18.96 -32.60
N TRP A 543 12.96 17.63 -32.45
CA TRP A 543 11.83 16.71 -32.65
C TRP A 543 10.74 16.77 -31.56
N LEU A 544 11.03 17.41 -30.41
CA LEU A 544 10.07 17.68 -29.33
C LEU A 544 9.47 19.11 -29.45
N LEU A 545 9.99 19.94 -30.35
CA LEU A 545 9.67 21.36 -30.47
C LEU A 545 8.95 21.68 -31.79
N MET A 546 8.13 22.73 -31.79
CA MET A 546 7.75 23.41 -33.04
C MET A 546 8.77 24.48 -33.40
N GLU A 547 9.82 24.11 -34.12
CA GLU A 547 10.22 24.97 -35.25
C GLU A 547 9.18 24.75 -36.36
N ILE A 548 8.52 25.83 -36.80
CA ILE A 548 7.35 25.76 -37.69
C ILE A 548 7.72 24.99 -38.97
N PRO A 549 7.07 23.85 -39.30
CA PRO A 549 7.35 23.14 -40.53
C PRO A 549 6.97 23.99 -41.73
N THR A 550 7.97 24.55 -42.43
CA THR A 550 7.79 25.32 -43.68
C THR A 550 7.08 24.52 -44.78
N HIS A 551 6.98 23.19 -44.61
CA HIS A 551 6.34 22.25 -45.51
C HIS A 551 5.35 21.30 -44.79
N GLY A 552 4.52 21.82 -43.88
CA GLY A 552 3.22 21.21 -43.52
C GLY A 552 3.26 19.79 -42.91
N GLY A 553 4.34 19.41 -42.24
CA GLY A 553 4.50 18.08 -41.63
C GLY A 553 3.81 17.92 -40.28
N SER A 554 3.37 16.70 -39.97
CA SER A 554 2.89 16.33 -38.63
C SER A 554 4.05 16.24 -37.62
N LEU A 555 3.78 16.56 -36.35
CA LEU A 555 4.77 16.55 -35.28
C LEU A 555 5.34 15.14 -35.00
N PRO A 556 6.67 14.99 -34.79
CA PRO A 556 7.28 13.68 -34.52
C PRO A 556 6.74 12.96 -33.27
N VAL A 557 6.17 13.70 -32.32
CA VAL A 557 5.61 13.19 -31.05
C VAL A 557 4.16 13.64 -30.83
N ASN A 558 3.36 13.72 -31.90
CA ASN A 558 1.97 14.21 -31.86
C ASN A 558 1.00 13.41 -30.95
N ASN A 559 1.41 12.22 -30.48
CA ASN A 559 0.65 11.36 -29.58
C ASN A 559 1.10 11.41 -28.12
N LEU A 560 2.04 12.29 -27.76
CA LEU A 560 2.59 12.37 -26.40
C LEU A 560 1.51 12.83 -25.40
N VAL A 561 1.19 11.96 -24.44
CA VAL A 561 0.20 12.16 -23.37
C VAL A 561 0.88 12.57 -22.05
N ASN A 562 2.02 11.94 -21.74
CA ASN A 562 2.75 12.17 -20.50
C ASN A 562 4.20 12.61 -20.79
N LEU A 563 4.63 13.73 -20.20
CA LEU A 563 6.01 14.22 -20.29
C LEU A 563 6.58 14.46 -18.89
N LYS A 564 7.75 13.86 -18.61
CA LYS A 564 8.48 14.03 -17.34
C LYS A 564 9.90 14.53 -17.60
N LEU A 565 10.29 15.64 -16.99
CA LEU A 565 11.63 16.23 -17.07
C LEU A 565 12.22 16.32 -15.65
N ILE A 566 13.27 15.54 -15.34
CA ILE A 566 13.74 15.32 -13.95
C ILE A 566 15.25 15.60 -13.81
N ASP A 567 15.61 16.52 -12.92
CA ASP A 567 16.97 17.02 -12.68
C ASP A 567 17.69 17.47 -13.98
N CYS A 568 16.92 17.99 -14.94
CA CYS A 568 17.42 18.55 -16.20
C CYS A 568 17.98 19.98 -16.01
N LYS A 569 18.85 20.14 -15.01
CA LYS A 569 19.20 21.42 -14.36
C LYS A 569 19.65 22.56 -15.29
N ARG A 570 20.31 22.22 -16.40
CA ARG A 570 20.81 23.20 -17.39
C ARG A 570 19.79 23.57 -18.47
N CYS A 571 18.66 22.88 -18.53
CA CYS A 571 17.69 23.00 -19.60
C CYS A 571 16.79 24.23 -19.43
N GLU A 572 16.60 24.97 -20.52
CA GLU A 572 15.56 26.00 -20.63
C GLU A 572 14.20 25.31 -20.91
N LEU A 573 13.11 25.83 -20.33
CA LEU A 573 11.77 25.30 -20.57
C LEU A 573 11.23 25.81 -21.92
N PRO A 574 10.93 24.94 -22.89
CA PRO A 574 10.52 25.38 -24.22
C PRO A 574 8.98 25.47 -24.33
N MET A 575 8.49 25.80 -25.53
CA MET A 575 7.06 25.95 -25.85
C MET A 575 6.33 24.60 -25.94
N LEU A 576 6.21 23.90 -24.80
CA LEU A 576 5.56 22.58 -24.70
C LEU A 576 4.04 22.62 -24.90
N GLY A 577 3.40 23.80 -24.78
CA GLY A 577 1.94 23.93 -24.85
C GLY A 577 1.31 23.37 -26.13
N HIS A 578 2.00 23.52 -27.27
CA HIS A 578 1.48 23.10 -28.58
C HIS A 578 1.31 21.57 -28.75
N LEU A 579 1.69 20.75 -27.75
CA LEU A 579 1.48 19.29 -27.78
C LEU A 579 -0.02 18.96 -27.62
N PRO A 580 -0.71 18.51 -28.68
CA PRO A 580 -2.18 18.53 -28.74
C PRO A 580 -2.88 17.43 -27.91
N ARG A 581 -2.10 16.54 -27.29
CA ARG A 581 -2.57 15.38 -26.53
C ARG A 581 -1.93 15.27 -25.13
N LEU A 582 -1.12 16.24 -24.72
CA LEU A 582 -0.41 16.20 -23.45
C LEU A 582 -1.40 16.42 -22.30
N GLU A 583 -1.74 15.35 -21.57
CA GLU A 583 -2.63 15.39 -20.41
C GLU A 583 -1.88 15.57 -19.08
N SER A 584 -0.61 15.14 -19.01
CA SER A 584 0.21 15.21 -17.80
C SER A 584 1.64 15.73 -18.05
N LEU A 585 2.05 16.72 -17.26
CA LEU A 585 3.38 17.32 -17.33
C LEU A 585 4.02 17.39 -15.93
N GLU A 586 5.15 16.73 -15.75
CA GLU A 586 5.95 16.75 -14.53
C GLU A 586 7.32 17.38 -14.80
N ILE A 587 7.65 18.42 -14.05
CA ILE A 587 8.89 19.19 -14.16
C ILE A 587 9.54 19.21 -12.78
N ASP A 588 10.70 18.56 -12.65
CA ASP A 588 11.42 18.41 -11.39
C ASP A 588 12.89 18.83 -11.55
N GLY A 589 13.36 19.79 -10.74
CA GLY A 589 14.78 20.20 -10.72
C GLY A 589 15.31 20.84 -12.01
N LEU A 590 14.54 21.70 -12.68
CA LEU A 590 15.01 22.49 -13.83
C LEU A 590 15.57 23.86 -13.40
N ASP A 591 16.76 23.84 -12.79
CA ASP A 591 17.41 24.99 -12.16
C ASP A 591 17.60 26.25 -13.05
N LYS A 592 17.47 26.17 -14.38
CA LYS A 592 17.52 27.36 -15.27
C LYS A 592 16.20 28.16 -15.32
N VAL A 593 15.07 27.56 -14.95
CA VAL A 593 13.73 28.13 -15.17
C VAL A 593 13.39 29.13 -14.08
N ARG A 594 13.39 30.43 -14.42
CA ARG A 594 13.10 31.53 -13.49
C ARG A 594 11.66 32.01 -13.52
N THR A 595 11.04 31.98 -14.70
CA THR A 595 9.64 32.33 -14.92
C THR A 595 8.97 31.18 -15.67
N GLY A 596 7.63 31.12 -15.60
CA GLY A 596 6.84 30.28 -16.50
C GLY A 596 6.88 30.71 -17.97
N PHE A 597 5.91 30.25 -18.73
CA PHE A 597 5.78 30.53 -20.16
C PHE A 597 5.62 32.03 -20.44
N SER A 598 6.32 32.53 -21.46
CA SER A 598 6.36 33.96 -21.84
C SER A 598 5.31 34.34 -22.87
N GLU A 599 5.10 35.66 -23.03
CA GLU A 599 3.90 36.29 -23.62
C GLU A 599 3.64 36.08 -25.13
N THR A 600 4.40 35.22 -25.81
CA THR A 600 4.20 34.89 -27.24
C THR A 600 3.69 33.47 -27.45
N MET A 601 2.51 33.18 -26.86
CA MET A 601 1.59 32.07 -27.19
C MET A 601 2.14 30.63 -27.15
N PRO A 602 2.06 29.97 -25.97
CA PRO A 602 1.77 28.55 -25.87
C PRO A 602 0.44 28.31 -25.12
N VAL A 603 -0.44 27.48 -25.67
CA VAL A 603 -1.74 27.08 -25.08
C VAL A 603 -1.75 25.57 -24.96
N PHE A 604 -2.04 25.01 -23.77
CA PHE A 604 -2.08 23.56 -23.52
C PHE A 604 -3.50 23.01 -23.72
N PRO A 605 -3.87 22.41 -24.86
CA PRO A 605 -5.26 22.16 -25.21
C PRO A 605 -5.88 20.91 -24.54
N ALA A 606 -5.09 20.14 -23.79
CA ALA A 606 -5.49 18.87 -23.17
C ALA A 606 -4.92 18.62 -21.76
N LEU A 607 -4.12 19.55 -21.21
CA LEU A 607 -3.37 19.32 -19.97
C LEU A 607 -4.29 19.35 -18.75
N LYS A 608 -4.40 18.22 -18.05
CA LYS A 608 -5.19 18.02 -16.83
C LYS A 608 -4.34 18.06 -15.56
N LYS A 609 -3.09 17.63 -15.64
CA LYS A 609 -2.19 17.48 -14.47
C LYS A 609 -0.87 18.20 -14.71
N LEU A 610 -0.50 19.09 -13.79
CA LEU A 610 0.78 19.81 -13.80
C LEU A 610 1.47 19.68 -12.44
N SER A 611 2.68 19.12 -12.42
CA SER A 611 3.49 19.05 -11.20
C SER A 611 4.84 19.74 -11.39
N LEU A 612 5.15 20.68 -10.48
CA LEU A 612 6.42 21.41 -10.40
C LEU A 612 7.12 21.00 -9.11
N ARG A 613 8.37 20.52 -9.20
CA ARG A 613 9.12 19.98 -8.05
C ARG A 613 10.55 20.50 -8.02
N ARG A 614 11.08 20.79 -6.83
CA ARG A 614 12.48 21.20 -6.60
C ARG A 614 12.97 22.34 -7.51
N MET A 615 12.09 23.27 -7.91
CA MET A 615 12.41 24.32 -8.89
C MET A 615 13.16 25.48 -8.22
N VAL A 616 14.44 25.26 -7.88
CA VAL A 616 15.22 26.12 -6.97
C VAL A 616 15.35 27.59 -7.37
N ASN A 617 15.25 27.92 -8.66
CA ASN A 617 15.38 29.28 -9.19
C ASN A 617 14.07 29.87 -9.74
N LEU A 618 12.94 29.16 -9.61
CA LEU A 618 11.63 29.63 -10.07
C LEU A 618 11.13 30.76 -9.16
N VAL A 619 10.90 31.93 -9.73
CA VAL A 619 10.45 33.15 -9.03
C VAL A 619 8.96 33.42 -9.26
N GLU A 620 8.45 33.17 -10.47
CA GLU A 620 7.06 33.44 -10.85
C GLU A 620 6.51 32.34 -11.76
N TRP A 621 5.31 31.84 -11.48
CA TRP A 621 4.61 30.89 -12.34
C TRP A 621 3.22 31.39 -12.72
N MET A 622 2.86 31.24 -14.00
CA MET A 622 1.67 31.82 -14.65
C MET A 622 1.68 33.36 -14.65
N VAL A 623 2.44 33.93 -15.59
CA VAL A 623 2.48 35.39 -15.84
C VAL A 623 1.11 35.90 -16.31
N PRO A 624 0.66 37.12 -15.92
CA PRO A 624 -0.57 37.72 -16.45
C PRO A 624 -0.47 37.99 -17.95
N ALA A 625 -1.49 37.62 -18.72
CA ALA A 625 -1.57 38.00 -20.13
C ALA A 625 -1.87 39.51 -20.28
N VAL A 626 -0.94 40.25 -20.86
CA VAL A 626 -1.02 41.72 -21.02
C VAL A 626 -1.86 42.15 -22.24
N SER A 627 -2.30 41.21 -23.08
CA SER A 627 -3.07 41.47 -24.29
C SER A 627 -4.59 41.29 -24.12
N GLU A 628 -5.36 42.30 -24.56
CA GLU A 628 -6.82 42.26 -24.65
C GLU A 628 -7.29 41.32 -25.78
N GLY A 629 -7.21 40.00 -25.57
CA GLY A 629 -7.58 39.00 -26.57
C GLY A 629 -7.49 37.57 -26.04
N GLN A 630 -8.61 37.09 -25.47
CA GLN A 630 -8.75 35.81 -24.76
C GLN A 630 -7.93 34.64 -25.35
N SER A 631 -6.95 34.17 -24.58
CA SER A 631 -6.50 32.77 -24.65
C SER A 631 -6.08 32.31 -23.25
N VAL A 632 -6.74 31.25 -22.75
CA VAL A 632 -6.42 30.65 -21.45
C VAL A 632 -5.27 29.66 -21.66
N VAL A 633 -4.20 29.77 -20.88
CA VAL A 633 -3.01 28.91 -21.06
C VAL A 633 -3.33 27.44 -20.73
N PHE A 634 -4.16 27.20 -19.72
CA PHE A 634 -4.51 25.88 -19.21
C PHE A 634 -6.04 25.66 -19.12
N PRO A 635 -6.76 25.56 -20.26
CA PRO A 635 -8.22 25.49 -20.30
C PRO A 635 -8.85 24.27 -19.63
N PHE A 636 -8.09 23.19 -19.38
CA PHE A 636 -8.58 21.93 -18.82
C PHE A 636 -7.73 21.40 -17.65
N LEU A 637 -6.93 22.25 -17.00
CA LEU A 637 -6.09 21.82 -15.87
C LEU A 637 -6.97 21.57 -14.65
N GLU A 638 -6.98 20.33 -14.18
CA GLU A 638 -7.76 19.82 -13.05
C GLU A 638 -6.92 19.81 -11.76
N GLU A 639 -5.62 19.46 -11.86
CA GLU A 639 -4.69 19.31 -10.74
C GLU A 639 -3.39 20.10 -10.94
N LEU A 640 -3.04 20.94 -9.96
CA LEU A 640 -1.76 21.65 -9.89
C LEU A 640 -1.06 21.34 -8.55
N SER A 641 0.14 20.76 -8.61
CA SER A 641 0.97 20.45 -7.44
C SER A 641 2.35 21.12 -7.56
N ILE A 642 2.70 21.97 -6.60
CA ILE A 642 3.93 22.77 -6.58
C ILE A 642 4.68 22.46 -5.28
N MET A 643 5.88 21.88 -5.36
CA MET A 643 6.62 21.41 -4.18
C MET A 643 8.11 21.78 -4.19
N SER A 644 8.61 22.30 -3.07
CA SER A 644 10.02 22.70 -2.89
C SER A 644 10.49 23.73 -3.94
N CYS A 645 9.72 24.80 -4.11
CA CYS A 645 10.02 25.92 -5.00
C CYS A 645 10.35 27.17 -4.15
N PRO A 646 11.55 27.26 -3.55
CA PRO A 646 11.83 28.19 -2.45
C PRO A 646 11.76 29.68 -2.83
N LEU A 647 12.10 30.04 -4.07
CA LEU A 647 12.11 31.43 -4.54
C LEU A 647 10.77 31.89 -5.17
N LEU A 648 9.76 31.01 -5.24
CA LEU A 648 8.50 31.29 -5.92
C LEU A 648 7.67 32.32 -5.14
N ALA A 649 7.69 33.57 -5.58
CA ALA A 649 7.13 34.71 -4.85
C ALA A 649 5.61 34.88 -5.06
N SER A 650 5.09 34.51 -6.24
CA SER A 650 3.66 34.61 -6.56
C SER A 650 3.22 33.60 -7.61
N ILE A 651 1.91 33.30 -7.61
CA ILE A 651 1.22 32.43 -8.57
C ILE A 651 -0.07 33.16 -9.04
N SER A 652 -0.43 33.06 -10.32
CA SER A 652 -1.71 33.57 -10.83
C SER A 652 -2.63 32.47 -11.37
N LEU A 653 -3.79 32.28 -10.71
CA LEU A 653 -4.76 31.22 -11.04
C LEU A 653 -5.67 31.56 -12.22
N LYS A 654 -5.65 32.82 -12.70
CA LYS A 654 -6.39 33.33 -13.86
C LYS A 654 -6.29 32.46 -15.12
N ASN A 655 -5.17 31.76 -15.27
CA ASN A 655 -4.86 30.95 -16.45
C ASN A 655 -5.37 29.49 -16.39
N ALA A 656 -6.05 29.08 -15.30
CA ALA A 656 -6.52 27.70 -15.08
C ALA A 656 -7.94 27.64 -14.44
N PRO A 657 -9.02 27.91 -15.21
CA PRO A 657 -10.38 28.00 -14.66
C PRO A 657 -10.97 26.66 -14.18
N SER A 658 -10.56 25.54 -14.79
CA SER A 658 -11.01 24.19 -14.44
C SER A 658 -10.31 23.57 -13.24
N LEU A 659 -9.42 24.31 -12.56
CA LEU A 659 -8.60 23.80 -11.48
C LEU A 659 -9.46 23.36 -10.29
N ALA A 660 -9.43 22.06 -9.99
CA ALA A 660 -10.20 21.44 -8.91
C ALA A 660 -9.34 21.18 -7.66
N LEU A 661 -8.04 20.88 -7.85
CA LEU A 661 -7.08 20.63 -6.78
C LEU A 661 -5.83 21.49 -6.93
N LEU A 662 -5.49 22.22 -5.86
CA LEU A 662 -4.25 22.99 -5.73
C LEU A 662 -3.48 22.54 -4.49
N GLU A 663 -2.28 21.98 -4.71
CA GLU A 663 -1.32 21.61 -3.67
C GLU A 663 -0.07 22.49 -3.78
N ILE A 664 0.33 23.13 -2.68
CA ILE A 664 1.54 23.94 -2.58
C ILE A 664 2.29 23.56 -1.31
N CYS A 665 3.52 23.05 -1.44
CA CYS A 665 4.35 22.64 -0.30
C CYS A 665 5.77 23.24 -0.36
N PHE A 666 6.32 23.66 0.77
CA PHE A 666 7.72 24.10 0.90
C PHE A 666 8.11 25.22 -0.10
N CYS A 667 7.26 26.23 -0.25
CA CYS A 667 7.51 27.40 -1.09
C CYS A 667 7.79 28.60 -0.18
N GLU A 668 9.07 28.83 0.13
CA GLU A 668 9.50 29.72 1.21
C GLU A 668 9.15 31.20 0.95
N GLU A 669 9.50 31.78 -0.21
CA GLU A 669 9.24 33.19 -0.55
C GLU A 669 7.82 33.51 -1.03
N LEU A 670 6.91 32.54 -1.08
CA LEU A 670 5.55 32.72 -1.61
C LEU A 670 4.74 33.67 -0.72
N LYS A 671 4.36 34.83 -1.26
CA LYS A 671 3.64 35.89 -0.53
C LYS A 671 2.15 35.94 -0.80
N SER A 672 1.73 35.66 -2.03
CA SER A 672 0.31 35.72 -2.40
C SER A 672 -0.06 34.79 -3.55
N LEU A 673 -1.35 34.41 -3.54
CA LEU A 673 -2.03 33.72 -4.63
C LEU A 673 -2.98 34.71 -5.30
N SER A 674 -2.71 35.07 -6.56
CA SER A 674 -3.46 36.11 -7.27
C SER A 674 -4.56 35.54 -8.18
N MET A 675 -5.71 36.24 -8.22
CA MET A 675 -6.89 35.80 -8.93
C MET A 675 -7.82 37.00 -9.22
N ASP A 676 -8.40 37.04 -10.42
CA ASP A 676 -9.38 38.08 -10.80
C ASP A 676 -10.77 37.72 -10.26
N SER A 677 -11.49 38.67 -9.66
CA SER A 677 -12.84 38.47 -9.10
C SER A 677 -13.94 38.16 -10.12
N SER A 678 -13.62 38.18 -11.41
CA SER A 678 -14.50 37.76 -12.51
C SER A 678 -14.34 36.30 -12.92
N ALA A 679 -13.30 35.61 -12.43
CA ALA A 679 -13.03 34.20 -12.71
C ALA A 679 -13.36 33.36 -11.47
N SER A 680 -14.50 32.68 -11.46
CA SER A 680 -14.75 31.63 -10.46
C SER A 680 -13.95 30.37 -10.83
N THR A 681 -13.24 29.77 -9.87
CA THR A 681 -12.59 28.47 -10.08
C THR A 681 -13.50 27.31 -9.68
N ALA A 682 -13.29 26.18 -10.34
CA ALA A 682 -13.83 24.88 -9.92
C ALA A 682 -13.10 24.30 -8.67
N LEU A 683 -12.36 25.12 -7.91
CA LEU A 683 -11.43 24.64 -6.89
C LEU A 683 -12.19 24.06 -5.70
N GLU A 684 -12.14 22.74 -5.56
CA GLU A 684 -12.76 22.01 -4.46
C GLU A 684 -11.76 21.80 -3.30
N ASP A 685 -10.48 21.65 -3.63
CA ASP A 685 -9.40 21.31 -2.70
C ASP A 685 -8.24 22.31 -2.74
N LEU A 686 -7.94 22.94 -1.60
CA LEU A 686 -6.77 23.78 -1.41
C LEU A 686 -5.89 23.25 -0.25
N THR A 687 -4.68 22.83 -0.59
CA THR A 687 -3.66 22.35 0.35
C THR A 687 -2.42 23.24 0.28
N ILE A 688 -2.07 23.88 1.40
CA ILE A 688 -0.88 24.73 1.53
C ILE A 688 -0.05 24.25 2.73
N LYS A 689 1.24 23.98 2.53
CA LYS A 689 2.13 23.46 3.58
C LYS A 689 3.49 24.14 3.58
N CYS A 690 4.02 24.46 4.77
CA CYS A 690 5.35 25.01 4.98
C CYS A 690 5.68 26.18 4.03
N CYS A 691 4.75 27.13 3.92
CA CYS A 691 4.89 28.35 3.10
C CYS A 691 4.94 29.57 4.04
N PRO A 692 6.06 29.80 4.77
CA PRO A 692 6.12 30.70 5.90
C PRO A 692 5.92 32.19 5.56
N ASN A 693 6.22 32.64 4.34
CA ASN A 693 6.00 34.03 3.92
C ASN A 693 4.59 34.31 3.35
N LEU A 694 3.66 33.35 3.35
CA LEU A 694 2.35 33.54 2.72
C LEU A 694 1.50 34.52 3.53
N GLU A 695 1.23 35.70 2.96
CA GLU A 695 0.46 36.78 3.56
C GLU A 695 -1.04 36.70 3.21
N SER A 696 -1.41 36.08 2.07
CA SER A 696 -2.81 36.00 1.62
C SER A 696 -3.12 34.86 0.63
N ILE A 697 -4.33 34.30 0.75
CA ILE A 697 -4.99 33.46 -0.27
C ILE A 697 -5.98 34.31 -1.10
N PRO A 698 -6.56 33.81 -2.21
CA PRO A 698 -7.53 34.56 -3.00
C PRO A 698 -8.79 34.94 -2.19
N SER A 699 -9.50 35.98 -2.62
CA SER A 699 -10.74 36.42 -1.98
C SER A 699 -11.81 35.32 -2.00
N ALA A 700 -12.67 35.29 -0.98
CA ALA A 700 -13.63 34.19 -0.82
C ALA A 700 -14.64 34.06 -1.97
N GLU A 701 -15.00 35.18 -2.62
CA GLU A 701 -15.86 35.22 -3.81
C GLU A 701 -15.32 34.35 -4.96
N CYS A 702 -13.99 34.26 -5.10
CA CYS A 702 -13.28 33.47 -6.10
C CYS A 702 -13.27 31.95 -5.80
N LEU A 703 -13.59 31.57 -4.57
CA LEU A 703 -13.38 30.26 -3.95
C LEU A 703 -14.69 29.62 -3.45
N GLY A 704 -15.85 30.07 -3.93
CA GLY A 704 -17.17 29.56 -3.51
C GLY A 704 -17.40 28.06 -3.74
N SER A 705 -16.55 27.41 -4.55
CA SER A 705 -16.55 25.97 -4.82
C SER A 705 -15.82 25.13 -3.75
N LEU A 706 -15.06 25.77 -2.85
CA LEU A 706 -14.10 25.11 -1.97
C LEU A 706 -14.76 24.24 -0.90
N LYS A 707 -14.44 22.94 -0.92
CA LYS A 707 -14.95 21.93 0.02
C LYS A 707 -13.93 21.57 1.10
N ARG A 708 -12.64 21.62 0.78
CA ARG A 708 -11.55 21.26 1.71
C ARG A 708 -10.45 22.32 1.71
N LEU A 709 -10.17 22.86 2.89
CA LEU A 709 -9.05 23.76 3.14
C LEU A 709 -8.10 23.12 4.17
N HIS A 710 -6.86 22.84 3.76
CA HIS A 710 -5.77 22.42 4.64
C HIS A 710 -4.63 23.44 4.56
N ASN A 711 -4.28 24.03 5.71
CA ASN A 711 -3.15 24.95 5.82
C ASN A 711 -2.25 24.53 6.99
N GLU A 712 -0.95 24.36 6.70
CA GLU A 712 0.07 23.84 7.61
C GLU A 712 1.30 24.76 7.59
N GLY A 713 1.64 25.43 8.68
CA GLY A 713 2.93 26.14 8.84
C GLY A 713 3.10 27.44 8.04
N CYS A 714 2.02 28.17 7.74
CA CYS A 714 2.08 29.52 7.17
C CYS A 714 2.23 30.59 8.26
N GLN A 715 3.47 30.97 8.57
CA GLN A 715 3.82 31.84 9.71
C GLN A 715 3.37 33.31 9.54
N LYS A 716 3.73 33.97 8.42
CA LYS A 716 3.33 35.35 8.11
C LYS A 716 1.89 35.51 7.64
N PHE A 717 1.04 34.53 7.90
CA PHE A 717 -0.39 34.61 7.60
C PHE A 717 -1.06 35.44 8.71
N ILE A 718 -0.91 36.77 8.64
CA ILE A 718 -1.25 37.73 9.71
C ILE A 718 -2.74 37.67 10.01
N SER A 719 -3.09 36.95 11.07
CA SER A 719 -4.39 36.31 11.30
C SER A 719 -4.80 35.36 10.16
N PRO A 720 -5.41 34.18 10.45
CA PRO A 720 -6.07 33.37 9.42
C PRO A 720 -7.11 34.22 8.68
N PRO A 721 -7.64 33.75 7.54
CA PRO A 721 -8.60 34.52 6.74
C PRO A 721 -9.98 34.45 7.40
N ILE A 722 -10.07 35.09 8.58
CA ILE A 722 -11.08 34.91 9.62
C ILE A 722 -12.43 35.52 9.21
N PRO A 723 -12.50 36.77 8.71
CA PRO A 723 -13.72 37.32 8.13
C PRO A 723 -14.10 36.65 6.79
N ILE A 724 -13.20 35.84 6.23
CA ILE A 724 -13.35 35.14 4.95
C ILE A 724 -13.98 33.75 5.13
N VAL A 725 -13.75 33.06 6.27
CA VAL A 725 -14.33 31.72 6.48
C VAL A 725 -15.86 31.74 6.41
N GLN A 726 -16.49 32.80 6.94
CA GLN A 726 -17.94 33.05 6.91
C GLN A 726 -18.53 33.24 5.49
N ILE A 727 -17.70 33.21 4.45
CA ILE A 727 -18.12 33.33 3.04
C ILE A 727 -18.01 31.95 2.32
N PHE A 728 -17.28 30.98 2.87
CA PHE A 728 -17.14 29.63 2.30
C PHE A 728 -18.34 28.73 2.65
N ASN A 729 -19.52 29.08 2.14
CA ASN A 729 -20.77 28.33 2.38
C ASN A 729 -20.71 26.83 1.96
N SER A 730 -19.78 26.47 1.07
CA SER A 730 -19.56 25.11 0.55
C SER A 730 -18.54 24.28 1.33
N LEU A 731 -17.90 24.83 2.36
CA LEU A 731 -16.78 24.20 3.05
C LEU A 731 -17.25 23.03 3.92
N GLU A 732 -16.80 21.81 3.60
CA GLU A 732 -17.08 20.60 4.37
C GLU A 732 -15.98 20.28 5.38
N TYR A 733 -14.71 20.59 5.08
CA TYR A 733 -13.58 20.27 5.95
C TYR A 733 -12.59 21.43 6.07
N LEU A 734 -12.26 21.79 7.32
CA LEU A 734 -11.27 22.80 7.66
C LEU A 734 -10.18 22.18 8.56
N ARG A 735 -8.93 22.21 8.11
CA ARG A 735 -7.76 21.83 8.90
C ARG A 735 -6.76 22.98 8.98
N LEU A 736 -6.58 23.49 10.20
CA LEU A 736 -5.62 24.54 10.55
C LEU A 736 -4.50 23.89 11.36
N GLU A 737 -3.25 24.02 10.90
CA GLU A 737 -2.11 23.34 11.54
C GLU A 737 -0.84 24.19 11.58
N GLY A 738 -0.13 24.17 12.72
CA GLY A 738 1.20 24.77 12.83
C GLY A 738 1.25 26.30 12.68
N PHE A 739 0.19 27.00 13.07
CA PHE A 739 0.17 28.47 13.10
C PHE A 739 0.71 28.99 14.44
N PRO A 740 1.91 29.60 14.50
CA PRO A 740 2.47 30.11 15.75
C PRO A 740 1.64 31.25 16.35
N ASP A 741 1.56 32.38 15.66
CA ASP A 741 0.94 33.63 16.13
C ASP A 741 -0.61 33.64 16.10
N LEU A 742 -1.26 32.46 16.15
CA LEU A 742 -2.71 32.31 16.07
C LEU A 742 -3.36 32.40 17.45
N PHE A 743 -3.63 33.62 17.92
CA PHE A 743 -4.25 33.88 19.22
C PHE A 743 -5.72 33.46 19.34
N SER A 744 -6.52 33.61 18.28
CA SER A 744 -7.95 33.32 18.32
C SER A 744 -8.56 32.84 16.99
N ILE A 745 -9.55 31.97 17.10
CA ILE A 745 -10.41 31.51 15.99
C ILE A 745 -11.79 32.19 16.13
N PRO A 746 -12.47 32.58 15.04
CA PRO A 746 -13.71 33.36 15.10
C PRO A 746 -14.96 32.49 15.29
N ASP A 747 -16.10 33.15 15.34
CA ASP A 747 -17.41 32.54 15.12
C ASP A 747 -17.47 31.86 13.75
N LEU A 748 -17.54 30.53 13.77
CA LEU A 748 -17.70 29.65 12.59
C LEU A 748 -19.19 29.37 12.30
N GLN A 749 -20.09 30.16 12.87
CA GLN A 749 -21.54 30.01 12.73
C GLN A 749 -21.97 30.03 11.25
N ASN A 750 -22.98 29.20 10.91
CA ASN A 750 -23.59 29.05 9.58
C ASN A 750 -22.78 28.28 8.52
N LEU A 751 -21.62 27.71 8.84
CA LEU A 751 -20.89 26.83 7.91
C LEU A 751 -21.47 25.41 7.88
N SER A 752 -21.41 24.75 6.73
CA SER A 752 -21.85 23.35 6.56
C SER A 752 -20.71 22.33 6.80
N LEU A 753 -19.83 22.62 7.75
CA LEU A 753 -18.68 21.77 8.08
C LEU A 753 -19.13 20.38 8.56
N LYS A 754 -18.44 19.34 8.07
CA LYS A 754 -18.47 17.95 8.55
C LYS A 754 -17.25 17.63 9.41
N GLY A 755 -16.12 18.31 9.18
CA GLY A 755 -14.91 18.12 10.00
C GLY A 755 -14.14 19.42 10.27
N LEU A 756 -13.74 19.61 11.53
CA LEU A 756 -12.90 20.72 11.99
C LEU A 756 -11.72 20.18 12.78
N ALA A 757 -10.51 20.45 12.29
CA ALA A 757 -9.26 20.06 12.93
C ALA A 757 -8.35 21.28 13.17
N ILE A 758 -8.01 21.52 14.43
CA ILE A 758 -7.11 22.59 14.89
C ILE A 758 -5.92 21.91 15.55
N LYS A 759 -4.71 22.09 15.01
CA LYS A 759 -3.52 21.33 15.41
C LYS A 759 -2.28 22.20 15.56
N HIS A 760 -1.46 21.95 16.56
CA HIS A 760 -0.13 22.58 16.70
C HIS A 760 -0.16 24.14 16.64
N CYS A 761 -1.19 24.76 17.20
CA CYS A 761 -1.29 26.22 17.33
C CYS A 761 -0.84 26.59 18.76
N PRO A 762 0.43 26.97 19.00
CA PRO A 762 0.93 27.22 20.35
C PRO A 762 0.15 28.33 21.07
N ASP A 763 0.03 29.50 20.46
CA ASP A 763 -0.45 30.73 21.12
C ASP A 763 -1.98 30.91 21.08
N LEU A 764 -2.71 29.85 20.73
CA LEU A 764 -4.18 29.86 20.67
C LEU A 764 -4.80 29.89 22.07
N GLU A 765 -5.33 31.05 22.46
CA GLU A 765 -5.99 31.28 23.76
C GLU A 765 -7.49 30.94 23.71
N CYS A 766 -8.19 31.19 22.59
CA CYS A 766 -9.64 31.02 22.49
C CYS A 766 -10.18 30.64 21.10
N ILE A 767 -11.36 30.02 21.09
CA ILE A 767 -12.12 29.65 19.88
C ILE A 767 -13.52 30.26 19.97
N GLY A 768 -13.93 30.99 18.93
CA GLY A 768 -15.24 31.63 18.80
C GLY A 768 -16.37 30.64 18.55
N SER A 769 -17.60 31.15 18.43
CA SER A 769 -18.82 30.35 18.46
C SER A 769 -18.86 29.25 17.39
N LEU A 770 -19.05 28.00 17.85
CA LEU A 770 -19.33 26.81 17.03
C LEU A 770 -20.84 26.55 16.85
N GLN A 771 -21.69 27.50 17.25
CA GLN A 771 -23.15 27.36 17.18
C GLN A 771 -23.65 27.15 15.75
N ASN A 772 -24.76 26.43 15.64
CA ASN A 772 -25.40 26.04 14.37
C ASN A 772 -24.56 25.16 13.40
N LEU A 773 -23.38 24.64 13.79
CA LEU A 773 -22.61 23.66 13.01
C LEU A 773 -23.23 22.24 13.09
N THR A 774 -24.53 22.13 12.80
CA THR A 774 -25.33 20.90 12.99
C THR A 774 -24.88 19.71 12.14
N SER A 775 -24.12 19.96 11.06
CA SER A 775 -23.54 18.94 10.17
C SER A 775 -22.19 18.38 10.64
N LEU A 776 -21.60 18.91 11.72
CA LEU A 776 -20.24 18.56 12.13
C LEU A 776 -20.19 17.14 12.72
N GLU A 777 -19.41 16.24 12.13
CA GLU A 777 -19.24 14.84 12.55
C GLU A 777 -17.93 14.61 13.33
N ASP A 778 -16.87 15.40 13.04
CA ASP A 778 -15.51 15.22 13.61
C ASP A 778 -14.93 16.57 14.07
N LEU A 779 -14.64 16.70 15.37
CA LEU A 779 -14.00 17.88 15.98
C LEU A 779 -12.72 17.46 16.71
N ARG A 780 -11.57 17.99 16.25
CA ARG A 780 -10.25 17.69 16.83
C ARG A 780 -9.48 18.95 17.18
N ILE A 781 -9.01 19.03 18.42
CA ILE A 781 -8.19 20.11 18.95
C ILE A 781 -6.96 19.47 19.60
N GLU A 782 -5.80 19.60 18.97
CA GLU A 782 -4.59 18.85 19.35
C GLU A 782 -3.35 19.77 19.44
N VAL A 783 -2.66 19.78 20.57
CA VAL A 783 -1.45 20.59 20.80
C VAL A 783 -1.72 22.10 20.72
N CYS A 784 -2.73 22.55 21.47
CA CYS A 784 -3.04 23.97 21.70
C CYS A 784 -2.82 24.31 23.19
N PRO A 785 -1.57 24.56 23.63
CA PRO A 785 -1.20 24.59 25.05
C PRO A 785 -1.82 25.75 25.84
N TYR A 786 -1.99 26.92 25.23
CA TYR A 786 -2.56 28.10 25.91
C TYR A 786 -4.10 28.20 25.86
N LEU A 787 -4.79 27.26 25.22
CA LEU A 787 -6.25 27.27 25.07
C LEU A 787 -6.95 27.10 26.42
N GLU A 788 -7.55 28.17 26.95
CA GLU A 788 -8.16 28.17 28.28
C GLU A 788 -9.54 27.50 28.31
N SER A 789 -10.31 27.63 27.22
CA SER A 789 -11.68 27.12 27.09
C SER A 789 -12.04 26.75 25.66
N ILE A 790 -13.01 25.85 25.52
CA ILE A 790 -13.64 25.48 24.24
C ILE A 790 -15.11 25.95 24.29
N PRO A 791 -15.63 26.59 23.23
CA PRO A 791 -17.01 27.10 23.18
C PRO A 791 -18.05 25.98 23.27
N SER A 792 -19.31 26.36 23.52
CA SER A 792 -20.42 25.42 23.64
C SER A 792 -20.59 24.55 22.41
N VAL A 793 -20.73 23.24 22.62
CA VAL A 793 -21.02 22.23 21.59
C VAL A 793 -22.52 21.86 21.53
N GLY A 794 -23.37 22.64 22.20
CA GLY A 794 -24.80 22.34 22.42
C GLY A 794 -25.69 22.23 21.17
N ASP A 795 -25.20 22.65 19.99
CA ASP A 795 -25.91 22.54 18.71
C ASP A 795 -25.34 21.45 17.79
N LEU A 796 -24.25 20.77 18.19
CA LEU A 796 -23.50 19.81 17.37
C LEU A 796 -24.14 18.41 17.39
N SER A 797 -25.41 18.34 16.96
CA SER A 797 -26.22 17.12 17.06
C SER A 797 -25.70 15.94 16.23
N SER A 798 -24.98 16.17 15.14
CA SER A 798 -24.37 15.12 14.29
C SER A 798 -22.97 14.69 14.75
N LEU A 799 -22.42 15.26 15.83
CA LEU A 799 -21.04 15.04 16.23
C LEU A 799 -20.81 13.60 16.68
N LYS A 800 -19.92 12.88 15.99
CA LYS A 800 -19.55 11.48 16.28
C LYS A 800 -18.22 11.36 16.99
N THR A 801 -17.27 12.25 16.68
CA THR A 801 -15.92 12.22 17.26
C THR A 801 -15.54 13.58 17.85
N LEU A 802 -15.14 13.57 19.13
CA LEU A 802 -14.54 14.71 19.81
C LEU A 802 -13.17 14.30 20.37
N SER A 803 -12.10 14.91 19.86
CA SER A 803 -10.73 14.67 20.31
C SER A 803 -10.10 15.96 20.83
N ILE A 804 -9.68 15.96 22.09
CA ILE A 804 -9.03 17.09 22.77
C ILE A 804 -7.71 16.58 23.36
N GLN A 805 -6.57 16.98 22.80
CA GLN A 805 -5.27 16.44 23.21
C GLN A 805 -4.23 17.53 23.45
N ARG A 806 -3.49 17.43 24.57
CA ARG A 806 -2.39 18.36 24.94
C ARG A 806 -2.82 19.84 24.99
N CYS A 807 -4.08 20.09 25.30
CA CYS A 807 -4.58 21.42 25.64
C CYS A 807 -4.27 21.69 27.11
N HIS A 808 -3.13 22.32 27.39
CA HIS A 808 -2.57 22.35 28.73
C HIS A 808 -3.32 23.29 29.68
N LYS A 809 -3.75 24.45 29.19
CA LYS A 809 -4.55 25.46 29.93
C LYS A 809 -6.04 25.13 30.09
N LEU A 810 -6.55 24.09 29.41
CA LEU A 810 -7.96 23.78 29.40
C LEU A 810 -8.43 23.27 30.77
N THR A 811 -9.24 24.07 31.47
CA THR A 811 -9.66 23.80 32.87
C THR A 811 -10.91 22.92 33.00
N SER A 812 -11.78 22.90 31.98
CA SER A 812 -13.00 22.09 31.87
C SER A 812 -13.26 21.68 30.41
N LEU A 813 -14.10 20.66 30.20
CA LEU A 813 -14.63 20.33 28.87
C LEU A 813 -15.65 21.39 28.39
N PRO A 814 -15.96 21.47 27.08
CA PRO A 814 -16.98 22.39 26.57
C PRO A 814 -18.38 22.09 27.14
N THR A 815 -19.18 23.14 27.29
CA THR A 815 -20.59 23.05 27.71
C THR A 815 -21.48 22.56 26.58
N GLY A 816 -22.66 22.02 26.89
CA GLY A 816 -23.62 21.56 25.88
C GLY A 816 -23.41 20.12 25.38
N LEU A 817 -22.45 19.37 25.94
CA LEU A 817 -22.19 17.97 25.59
C LEU A 817 -23.45 17.07 25.64
N GLN A 818 -24.40 17.35 26.53
CA GLN A 818 -25.68 16.64 26.63
C GLN A 818 -26.51 16.65 25.33
N SER A 819 -26.27 17.59 24.41
CA SER A 819 -26.94 17.64 23.11
C SER A 819 -26.27 16.77 22.03
N CYS A 820 -25.02 16.33 22.25
CA CYS A 820 -24.23 15.56 21.29
C CYS A 820 -24.63 14.07 21.29
N LEU A 821 -25.94 13.79 21.12
CA LEU A 821 -26.52 12.45 21.24
C LEU A 821 -26.02 11.44 20.20
N SER A 822 -25.33 11.90 19.15
CA SER A 822 -24.65 11.04 18.16
C SER A 822 -23.17 10.76 18.48
N LEU A 823 -22.63 11.20 19.62
CA LEU A 823 -21.21 11.04 19.93
C LEU A 823 -20.85 9.57 20.17
N GLU A 824 -20.05 9.01 19.26
CA GLU A 824 -19.55 7.63 19.31
C GLU A 824 -18.18 7.56 20.02
N ASN A 825 -17.33 8.57 19.84
CA ASN A 825 -15.95 8.60 20.32
C ASN A 825 -15.63 9.92 21.04
N LEU A 826 -15.21 9.83 22.31
CA LEU A 826 -14.71 10.95 23.10
C LEU A 826 -13.30 10.64 23.60
N SER A 827 -12.29 11.40 23.17
CA SER A 827 -10.91 11.27 23.63
C SER A 827 -10.39 12.59 24.21
N VAL A 828 -9.98 12.56 25.46
CA VAL A 828 -9.39 13.68 26.20
C VAL A 828 -8.04 13.22 26.76
N GLN A 829 -6.93 13.71 26.18
CA GLN A 829 -5.58 13.29 26.58
C GLN A 829 -4.69 14.46 26.99
N TRP A 830 -3.83 14.25 28.00
CA TRP A 830 -2.75 15.19 28.38
C TRP A 830 -3.21 16.62 28.71
N CYS A 831 -4.47 16.83 29.11
CA CYS A 831 -4.97 18.15 29.51
C CYS A 831 -4.59 18.39 30.98
N ILE A 832 -3.51 19.14 31.21
CA ILE A 832 -2.83 19.13 32.52
C ILE A 832 -3.50 20.00 33.59
N GLU A 833 -4.20 21.07 33.22
CA GLU A 833 -4.98 21.91 34.16
C GLU A 833 -6.46 21.52 34.24
N LEU A 834 -6.90 20.48 33.52
CA LEU A 834 -8.28 19.96 33.56
C LEU A 834 -8.66 19.48 34.97
N THR A 835 -9.65 20.11 35.60
CA THR A 835 -9.99 19.89 37.02
C THR A 835 -11.17 18.95 37.26
N SER A 836 -12.15 18.95 36.35
CA SER A 836 -13.38 18.17 36.43
C SER A 836 -13.85 17.66 35.06
N ILE A 837 -14.60 16.55 35.07
CA ILE A 837 -15.44 16.11 33.95
C ILE A 837 -16.89 16.51 34.26
N PRO A 838 -17.67 17.03 33.29
CA PRO A 838 -19.07 17.42 33.48
C PRO A 838 -20.00 16.23 33.74
N ASP A 839 -21.02 16.44 34.57
CA ASP A 839 -22.08 15.46 34.88
C ASP A 839 -22.84 15.04 33.62
N GLU A 840 -22.97 15.95 32.66
CA GLU A 840 -23.60 15.81 31.35
C GLU A 840 -23.04 14.66 30.52
N LEU A 841 -21.87 14.11 30.87
CA LEU A 841 -21.32 12.86 30.31
C LEU A 841 -22.36 11.72 30.34
N LYS A 842 -23.25 11.68 31.35
CA LYS A 842 -24.26 10.61 31.52
C LYS A 842 -25.34 10.57 30.43
N GLU A 843 -25.53 11.64 29.67
CA GLU A 843 -26.57 11.73 28.63
C GLU A 843 -26.08 11.17 27.27
N LEU A 844 -24.78 10.84 27.14
CA LEU A 844 -24.13 10.40 25.91
C LEU A 844 -24.36 8.90 25.60
N HIS A 845 -25.61 8.47 25.50
CA HIS A 845 -25.98 7.05 25.37
C HIS A 845 -25.45 6.34 24.11
N SER A 846 -24.98 7.08 23.10
CA SER A 846 -24.38 6.53 21.87
C SER A 846 -22.88 6.25 21.96
N LEU A 847 -22.23 6.60 23.08
CA LEU A 847 -20.78 6.55 23.21
C LEU A 847 -20.26 5.11 23.20
N VAL A 848 -19.43 4.78 22.21
CA VAL A 848 -18.81 3.46 22.00
C VAL A 848 -17.40 3.43 22.59
N GLN A 849 -16.65 4.54 22.49
CA GLN A 849 -15.30 4.69 23.01
C GLN A 849 -15.18 5.95 23.88
N LEU A 850 -14.74 5.78 25.13
CA LEU A 850 -14.39 6.86 26.05
C LEU A 850 -12.93 6.76 26.48
N GLU A 851 -12.14 7.77 26.17
CA GLU A 851 -10.77 7.92 26.66
C GLU A 851 -10.61 9.24 27.43
N ILE A 852 -10.19 9.17 28.70
CA ILE A 852 -9.81 10.35 29.49
C ILE A 852 -8.49 10.02 30.20
N THR A 853 -7.35 10.34 29.57
CA THR A 853 -6.02 9.92 30.07
C THR A 853 -5.04 11.05 30.37
N LYS A 854 -4.19 10.81 31.37
CA LYS A 854 -3.04 11.67 31.73
C LYS A 854 -3.45 13.12 32.04
N CYS A 855 -4.50 13.29 32.84
CA CYS A 855 -5.03 14.59 33.28
C CYS A 855 -4.72 14.79 34.79
N PRO A 856 -3.48 15.16 35.17
CA PRO A 856 -2.99 15.14 36.57
C PRO A 856 -3.63 16.18 37.51
N SER A 857 -4.39 17.15 37.00
CA SER A 857 -5.20 18.05 37.85
C SER A 857 -6.61 17.54 38.10
N LEU A 858 -7.05 16.45 37.45
CA LEU A 858 -8.43 15.99 37.52
C LEU A 858 -8.75 15.47 38.92
N THR A 859 -9.62 16.20 39.61
CA THR A 859 -10.09 15.90 40.98
C THR A 859 -11.55 15.48 41.06
N TYR A 860 -12.32 15.68 39.98
CA TYR A 860 -13.71 15.25 39.89
C TYR A 860 -13.98 14.47 38.62
N PHE A 861 -14.61 13.32 38.76
CA PHE A 861 -15.21 12.53 37.69
C PHE A 861 -16.58 12.08 38.21
N PRO A 862 -17.68 12.32 37.48
CA PRO A 862 -19.03 12.05 37.98
C PRO A 862 -19.27 10.55 38.18
N GLU A 863 -19.70 10.16 39.38
CA GLU A 863 -19.70 8.76 39.80
C GLU A 863 -20.71 7.89 39.01
N ASP A 864 -21.90 8.44 38.74
CA ASP A 864 -22.99 7.72 38.08
C ASP A 864 -22.92 7.74 36.55
N SER A 865 -22.06 8.56 35.93
CA SER A 865 -22.15 8.80 34.48
C SER A 865 -21.82 7.59 33.61
N LEU A 866 -20.95 6.67 34.06
CA LEU A 866 -20.63 5.47 33.30
C LEU A 866 -21.82 4.50 33.17
N TYR A 867 -22.68 4.42 34.19
CA TYR A 867 -23.85 3.53 34.20
C TYR A 867 -24.80 3.79 33.03
N SER A 868 -24.93 5.05 32.60
CA SER A 868 -25.84 5.47 31.53
C SER A 868 -25.31 5.29 30.11
N LEU A 869 -24.03 4.93 29.92
CA LEU A 869 -23.38 4.84 28.60
C LEU A 869 -23.65 3.48 27.92
N THR A 870 -24.92 3.20 27.61
CA THR A 870 -25.43 1.86 27.21
C THR A 870 -24.84 1.24 25.93
N GLN A 871 -23.95 1.93 25.22
CA GLN A 871 -23.24 1.42 24.03
C GLN A 871 -21.71 1.30 24.23
N LEU A 872 -21.18 1.62 25.41
CA LEU A 872 -19.75 1.72 25.67
C LEU A 872 -19.05 0.35 25.60
N LYS A 873 -18.12 0.21 24.64
CA LYS A 873 -17.31 -0.99 24.41
C LYS A 873 -15.85 -0.81 24.80
N GLN A 874 -15.33 0.41 24.76
CA GLN A 874 -13.94 0.72 25.07
C GLN A 874 -13.84 1.87 26.08
N LEU A 875 -13.15 1.65 27.18
CA LEU A 875 -12.96 2.66 28.24
C LEU A 875 -11.47 2.73 28.63
N THR A 876 -10.85 3.90 28.49
CA THR A 876 -9.43 4.12 28.81
C THR A 876 -9.30 5.33 29.74
N ILE A 877 -8.99 5.12 31.02
CA ILE A 877 -9.07 6.16 32.05
C ILE A 877 -7.85 6.26 32.98
N GLY A 878 -7.46 7.50 33.26
CA GLY A 878 -6.37 7.87 34.17
C GLY A 878 -5.00 8.08 33.49
N PRO A 879 -3.92 8.35 34.24
CA PRO A 879 -3.96 8.73 35.65
C PRO A 879 -4.60 10.11 35.84
N PHE A 880 -5.28 10.26 36.98
CA PHE A 880 -5.89 11.50 37.45
C PHE A 880 -5.03 12.13 38.55
N SER A 881 -5.58 13.06 39.34
CA SER A 881 -4.79 13.77 40.35
C SER A 881 -4.36 12.90 41.52
N GLU A 882 -3.09 13.03 41.93
CA GLU A 882 -2.58 12.42 43.17
C GLU A 882 -3.26 12.94 44.44
N LYS A 883 -4.18 13.92 44.36
CA LYS A 883 -5.08 14.27 45.47
C LYS A 883 -6.07 13.14 45.79
N LEU A 884 -6.42 12.29 44.83
CA LEU A 884 -7.39 11.21 44.96
C LEU A 884 -6.77 9.96 45.63
N GLU A 885 -7.45 9.42 46.65
CA GLU A 885 -7.06 8.14 47.30
C GLU A 885 -7.85 6.93 46.77
N VAL A 886 -8.92 7.17 46.01
CA VAL A 886 -9.81 6.16 45.41
C VAL A 886 -9.93 6.47 43.91
N PHE A 887 -10.18 5.44 43.08
CA PHE A 887 -10.41 5.61 41.65
C PHE A 887 -11.87 6.06 41.41
N PRO A 888 -12.14 7.27 40.87
CA PRO A 888 -13.50 7.79 40.73
C PRO A 888 -14.21 7.23 39.49
N GLY A 889 -15.53 7.43 39.38
CA GLY A 889 -16.33 7.01 38.21
C GLY A 889 -16.66 5.51 38.14
N LEU A 890 -15.79 4.64 38.66
CA LEU A 890 -16.00 3.18 38.64
C LEU A 890 -16.98 2.67 39.71
N ASN A 891 -17.42 3.54 40.63
CA ASN A 891 -18.29 3.17 41.76
C ASN A 891 -19.68 2.66 41.32
N SER A 892 -20.24 3.19 40.22
CA SER A 892 -21.61 2.89 39.78
C SER A 892 -21.71 1.84 38.66
N ILE A 893 -20.65 1.10 38.37
CA ILE A 893 -20.71 -0.10 37.53
C ILE A 893 -21.54 -1.17 38.27
N GLN A 894 -22.50 -1.78 37.56
CA GLN A 894 -23.41 -2.81 38.08
C GLN A 894 -23.39 -4.08 37.21
N PRO A 895 -23.94 -5.23 37.65
CA PRO A 895 -23.87 -6.50 36.90
C PRO A 895 -24.65 -6.51 35.57
N PHE A 896 -25.46 -5.49 35.33
CA PHE A 896 -26.22 -5.28 34.09
C PHE A 896 -25.65 -4.14 33.22
N HIS A 897 -24.40 -3.74 33.47
CA HIS A 897 -23.68 -2.75 32.66
C HIS A 897 -23.59 -3.20 31.19
N PRO A 898 -23.63 -2.28 30.22
CA PRO A 898 -23.39 -2.58 28.80
C PRO A 898 -22.08 -3.34 28.55
N PRO A 899 -21.95 -4.05 27.41
CA PRO A 899 -20.85 -4.96 27.13
C PRO A 899 -19.54 -4.21 26.83
N LEU A 900 -18.92 -3.70 27.90
CA LEU A 900 -17.57 -3.15 27.87
C LEU A 900 -16.60 -4.29 27.53
N GLU A 901 -16.07 -4.27 26.31
CA GLU A 901 -15.20 -5.32 25.79
C GLU A 901 -13.74 -5.06 26.12
N GLU A 902 -13.32 -3.80 26.17
CA GLU A 902 -11.97 -3.38 26.52
C GLU A 902 -11.94 -2.29 27.58
N LEU A 903 -11.12 -2.50 28.61
CA LEU A 903 -10.90 -1.55 29.71
C LEU A 903 -9.40 -1.34 29.91
N GLN A 904 -8.98 -0.08 29.93
CA GLN A 904 -7.64 0.32 30.32
C GLN A 904 -7.72 1.28 31.51
N ILE A 905 -7.09 0.91 32.62
CA ILE A 905 -7.02 1.71 33.83
C ILE A 905 -5.58 2.08 34.14
N HIS A 906 -5.33 3.35 34.45
CA HIS A 906 -4.00 3.85 34.73
C HIS A 906 -3.97 4.49 36.12
N GLY A 907 -3.37 3.79 37.08
CA GLY A 907 -3.22 4.22 38.47
C GLY A 907 -2.19 5.33 38.67
N TRP A 908 -2.13 5.81 39.91
CA TRP A 908 -1.20 6.83 40.39
C TRP A 908 -0.73 6.50 41.81
N ASN A 909 0.32 7.17 42.29
CA ASN A 909 1.09 6.76 43.47
C ASN A 909 0.34 6.81 44.82
N ARG A 910 -0.97 7.14 44.85
CA ARG A 910 -1.80 7.09 46.07
C ARG A 910 -2.73 5.89 46.17
N LEU A 911 -3.12 5.27 45.05
CA LEU A 911 -4.05 4.14 45.05
C LEU A 911 -3.39 2.92 45.72
N LYS A 912 -4.01 2.42 46.79
CA LYS A 912 -3.49 1.29 47.61
C LYS A 912 -3.99 -0.07 47.10
N SER A 913 -5.08 -0.09 46.35
CA SER A 913 -5.74 -1.26 45.78
C SER A 913 -6.18 -0.98 44.34
N LEU A 914 -6.62 -2.03 43.65
CA LEU A 914 -7.48 -1.88 42.47
C LEU A 914 -8.93 -1.61 42.88
N PRO A 915 -9.80 -1.12 41.98
CA PRO A 915 -11.22 -0.89 42.27
C PRO A 915 -12.02 -2.21 42.26
N ASP A 916 -12.63 -2.58 43.39
CA ASP A 916 -13.33 -3.86 43.55
C ASP A 916 -14.65 -3.97 42.77
N GLN A 917 -15.13 -2.87 42.18
CA GLN A 917 -16.31 -2.85 41.32
C GLN A 917 -16.08 -3.54 39.97
N LEU A 918 -14.81 -3.64 39.54
CA LEU A 918 -14.42 -4.20 38.23
C LEU A 918 -14.81 -5.67 38.05
N LYS A 919 -14.93 -6.43 39.14
CA LYS A 919 -15.42 -7.82 39.14
C LYS A 919 -16.78 -8.03 38.48
N GLN A 920 -17.58 -6.97 38.36
CA GLN A 920 -18.90 -7.01 37.74
C GLN A 920 -18.84 -7.01 36.21
N LEU A 921 -17.68 -6.72 35.63
CA LEU A 921 -17.44 -6.67 34.17
C LEU A 921 -17.15 -8.07 33.59
N THR A 922 -18.00 -9.06 33.90
CA THR A 922 -17.78 -10.48 33.54
C THR A 922 -17.71 -10.75 32.02
N VAL A 923 -18.18 -9.79 31.21
CA VAL A 923 -18.18 -9.80 29.73
C VAL A 923 -16.87 -9.23 29.12
N LEU A 924 -15.99 -8.65 29.94
CA LEU A 924 -14.76 -7.98 29.51
C LEU A 924 -13.81 -8.94 28.78
N LYS A 925 -13.32 -8.54 27.60
CA LYS A 925 -12.41 -9.34 26.75
C LYS A 925 -10.95 -8.92 26.87
N SER A 926 -10.69 -7.64 27.18
CA SER A 926 -9.36 -7.05 27.30
C SER A 926 -9.28 -6.15 28.53
N LEU A 927 -8.32 -6.40 29.43
CA LEU A 927 -8.05 -5.58 30.61
C LEU A 927 -6.58 -5.13 30.60
N ASP A 928 -6.34 -3.83 30.74
CA ASP A 928 -5.01 -3.24 30.81
C ASP A 928 -4.83 -2.45 32.13
N ILE A 929 -3.91 -2.90 32.97
CA ILE A 929 -3.66 -2.38 34.33
C ILE A 929 -2.29 -1.69 34.36
N GLY A 930 -2.29 -0.37 34.22
CA GLY A 930 -1.08 0.46 34.27
C GLY A 930 -0.85 1.14 35.61
N ARG A 931 0.41 1.27 36.07
CA ARG A 931 0.85 2.25 37.09
C ARG A 931 0.28 2.12 38.51
N PHE A 932 -0.20 0.94 38.92
CA PHE A 932 -0.69 0.69 40.29
C PHE A 932 0.45 0.43 41.30
N ASN A 933 1.31 1.43 41.50
CA ASN A 933 2.61 1.30 42.17
C ASN A 933 2.61 0.92 43.66
N LYS A 934 1.46 0.90 44.35
CA LYS A 934 1.34 0.44 45.75
C LYS A 934 0.61 -0.90 45.92
N VAL A 935 0.14 -1.51 44.83
CA VAL A 935 -0.58 -2.78 44.87
C VAL A 935 0.45 -3.92 44.89
N GLU A 936 0.61 -4.60 46.02
CA GLU A 936 1.56 -5.72 46.16
C GLU A 936 1.03 -7.05 45.59
N ALA A 937 -0.30 -7.21 45.48
CA ALA A 937 -0.97 -8.39 44.94
C ALA A 937 -2.18 -7.99 44.09
N LEU A 938 -2.40 -8.67 42.96
CA LEU A 938 -3.69 -8.57 42.26
C LEU A 938 -4.78 -9.27 43.09
N PRO A 939 -6.02 -8.73 43.13
CA PRO A 939 -7.12 -9.28 43.92
C PRO A 939 -7.74 -10.55 43.30
N GLU A 940 -8.24 -11.44 44.15
CA GLU A 940 -8.90 -12.70 43.73
C GLU A 940 -10.21 -12.48 42.93
N TRP A 941 -10.84 -11.30 42.98
CA TRP A 941 -12.01 -11.04 42.14
C TRP A 941 -11.71 -11.00 40.64
N LEU A 942 -10.43 -10.96 40.24
CA LEU A 942 -10.03 -11.09 38.85
C LEU A 942 -10.55 -12.40 38.23
N ASP A 943 -10.75 -13.42 39.07
CA ASP A 943 -11.29 -14.74 38.70
C ASP A 943 -12.77 -14.66 38.24
N ASP A 944 -13.52 -13.60 38.64
CA ASP A 944 -14.89 -13.35 38.17
C ASP A 944 -14.95 -12.94 36.67
N LEU A 945 -13.81 -12.55 36.06
CA LEU A 945 -13.73 -12.06 34.69
C LEU A 945 -13.65 -13.19 33.65
N ILE A 946 -14.62 -14.10 33.68
CA ILE A 946 -14.65 -15.35 32.89
C ILE A 946 -14.53 -15.18 31.36
N SER A 947 -14.83 -14.00 30.81
CA SER A 947 -14.71 -13.70 29.37
C SER A 947 -13.32 -13.19 28.94
N LEU A 948 -12.41 -12.95 29.89
CA LEU A 948 -11.17 -12.21 29.66
C LEU A 948 -10.20 -12.98 28.76
N GLN A 949 -9.87 -12.41 27.60
CA GLN A 949 -8.98 -13.00 26.60
C GLN A 949 -7.58 -12.38 26.58
N ARG A 950 -7.45 -11.14 27.05
CA ARG A 950 -6.18 -10.43 27.21
C ARG A 950 -6.11 -9.75 28.57
N LEU A 951 -5.04 -10.00 29.31
CA LEU A 951 -4.63 -9.21 30.46
C LEU A 951 -3.28 -8.56 30.16
N ARG A 952 -3.20 -7.23 30.28
CA ARG A 952 -1.93 -6.49 30.31
C ARG A 952 -1.75 -5.85 31.69
N ILE A 953 -0.52 -5.88 32.18
CA ILE A 953 -0.10 -5.29 33.45
C ILE A 953 1.20 -4.53 33.18
N TRP A 954 1.24 -3.21 33.38
CA TRP A 954 2.45 -2.43 33.10
C TRP A 954 2.81 -1.35 34.12
N ARG A 955 4.12 -1.19 34.36
CA ARG A 955 4.69 -0.25 35.35
C ARG A 955 4.02 -0.34 36.73
N CYS A 956 3.75 -1.55 37.21
CA CYS A 956 3.26 -1.82 38.56
C CYS A 956 4.43 -2.31 39.42
N GLU A 957 5.24 -1.38 39.92
CA GLU A 957 6.60 -1.67 40.42
C GLU A 957 6.64 -2.65 41.62
N ASN A 958 5.73 -2.48 42.58
CA ASN A 958 5.68 -3.28 43.80
C ASN A 958 4.85 -4.56 43.68
N LEU A 959 4.19 -4.82 42.55
CA LEU A 959 3.32 -5.96 42.35
C LEU A 959 4.12 -7.27 42.35
N ARG A 960 3.78 -8.21 43.24
CA ARG A 960 4.54 -9.44 43.50
C ARG A 960 3.76 -10.72 43.19
N SER A 961 2.44 -10.71 43.36
CA SER A 961 1.62 -11.91 43.18
C SER A 961 0.35 -11.67 42.37
N LEU A 962 -0.07 -12.74 41.70
CA LEU A 962 -1.33 -12.91 40.99
C LEU A 962 -2.32 -13.68 41.88
N PRO A 963 -3.64 -13.63 41.63
CA PRO A 963 -4.60 -14.38 42.43
C PRO A 963 -4.43 -15.90 42.26
N THR A 964 -4.92 -16.65 43.24
CA THR A 964 -4.67 -18.09 43.31
C THR A 964 -5.42 -18.89 42.23
N SER A 965 -6.61 -18.44 41.84
CA SER A 965 -7.48 -19.04 40.83
C SER A 965 -7.32 -18.45 39.41
N MET A 966 -6.21 -17.74 39.13
CA MET A 966 -5.76 -17.38 37.77
C MET A 966 -5.84 -18.55 36.75
N ARG A 967 -5.76 -19.79 37.22
CA ARG A 967 -5.84 -21.02 36.39
C ARG A 967 -7.23 -21.28 35.81
N ASP A 968 -8.26 -20.69 36.41
CA ASP A 968 -9.66 -20.90 36.07
C ASP A 968 -10.17 -19.86 35.05
N LEU A 969 -9.33 -18.89 34.67
CA LEU A 969 -9.54 -17.97 33.56
C LEU A 969 -9.27 -18.66 32.20
N PHE A 970 -10.01 -19.74 31.91
CA PHE A 970 -9.79 -20.60 30.73
C PHE A 970 -9.88 -19.86 29.37
N MET A 971 -10.48 -18.66 29.32
CA MET A 971 -10.55 -17.83 28.11
C MET A 971 -9.30 -16.96 27.88
N LEU A 972 -8.37 -16.89 28.85
CA LEU A 972 -7.22 -15.99 28.84
C LEU A 972 -6.14 -16.46 27.87
N LYS A 973 -6.24 -15.99 26.63
CA LYS A 973 -5.35 -16.33 25.52
C LYS A 973 -4.01 -15.59 25.56
N LYS A 974 -3.95 -14.41 26.20
CA LYS A 974 -2.74 -13.57 26.24
C LYS A 974 -2.52 -12.85 27.58
N LEU A 975 -1.31 -12.94 28.12
CA LEU A 975 -0.83 -12.18 29.27
C LEU A 975 0.40 -11.34 28.87
N GLU A 976 0.35 -10.02 29.08
CA GLU A 976 1.46 -9.09 28.82
C GLU A 976 1.89 -8.40 30.12
N ILE A 977 3.12 -8.65 30.60
CA ILE A 977 3.70 -8.03 31.79
C ILE A 977 4.85 -7.14 31.32
N ILE A 978 4.73 -5.81 31.45
CA ILE A 978 5.66 -4.83 30.86
C ILE A 978 6.20 -3.86 31.93
N ASP A 979 7.51 -3.67 32.05
CA ASP A 979 8.13 -2.79 33.07
C ASP A 979 7.76 -3.16 34.55
N CYS A 980 7.22 -4.35 34.80
CA CYS A 980 6.79 -4.81 36.13
C CYS A 980 7.86 -5.70 36.77
N HIS A 981 9.01 -5.12 37.14
CA HIS A 981 10.22 -5.87 37.52
C HIS A 981 10.05 -6.89 38.66
N THR A 982 9.16 -6.63 39.63
CA THR A 982 8.94 -7.55 40.76
C THR A 982 8.07 -8.74 40.32
N LEU A 983 6.97 -8.49 39.63
CA LEU A 983 6.09 -9.53 39.09
C LEU A 983 6.79 -10.39 38.03
N LYS A 984 7.61 -9.79 37.15
CA LYS A 984 8.42 -10.51 36.16
C LYS A 984 9.43 -11.48 36.78
N LYS A 985 9.88 -11.24 38.02
CA LYS A 985 10.72 -12.18 38.78
C LYS A 985 9.91 -13.31 39.41
N THR A 986 8.75 -13.00 40.01
CA THR A 986 7.92 -14.03 40.65
C THR A 986 7.21 -14.93 39.63
N CYS A 987 6.92 -14.42 38.44
CA CYS A 987 6.35 -15.15 37.32
C CYS A 987 7.39 -15.83 36.41
N ALA A 988 8.69 -15.81 36.73
CA ALA A 988 9.74 -16.29 35.84
C ALA A 988 9.53 -17.74 35.35
N GLU A 989 9.73 -17.98 34.05
CA GLU A 989 9.44 -19.28 33.42
C GLU A 989 10.18 -20.44 34.10
N GLY A 990 9.44 -21.52 34.39
CA GLY A 990 9.94 -22.77 34.98
C GLY A 990 10.52 -22.66 36.41
N SER A 991 10.57 -21.47 37.00
CA SER A 991 11.40 -21.19 38.18
C SER A 991 10.81 -20.19 39.17
N GLY A 992 9.89 -19.32 38.73
CA GLY A 992 9.21 -18.34 39.56
C GLY A 992 8.08 -18.95 40.39
N PRO A 993 7.89 -18.54 41.66
CA PRO A 993 6.84 -19.05 42.53
C PRO A 993 5.41 -18.87 41.99
N GLU A 994 5.17 -17.90 41.11
CA GLU A 994 3.86 -17.61 40.53
C GLU A 994 3.67 -18.25 39.14
N TRP A 995 4.71 -18.84 38.53
CA TRP A 995 4.66 -19.38 37.17
C TRP A 995 3.55 -20.42 36.99
N PHE A 996 3.32 -21.28 38.00
CA PHE A 996 2.27 -22.31 37.96
C PHE A 996 0.84 -21.74 37.82
N LYS A 997 0.64 -20.45 38.15
CA LYS A 997 -0.66 -19.78 38.03
C LYS A 997 -0.96 -19.42 36.57
N ILE A 998 0.07 -19.13 35.78
CA ILE A 998 -0.04 -18.59 34.42
C ILE A 998 0.44 -19.53 33.32
N SER A 999 1.16 -20.61 33.64
CA SER A 999 1.75 -21.54 32.66
C SER A 999 0.75 -22.31 31.77
N HIS A 1000 -0.55 -22.04 31.89
CA HIS A 1000 -1.62 -22.53 31.04
C HIS A 1000 -1.99 -21.55 29.91
N ILE A 1001 -1.54 -20.29 29.99
CA ILE A 1001 -1.89 -19.19 29.07
C ILE A 1001 -1.09 -19.35 27.75
N PRO A 1002 -1.74 -19.46 26.57
CA PRO A 1002 -1.06 -19.74 25.30
C PRO A 1002 -0.02 -18.70 24.83
N LYS A 1003 -0.16 -17.42 25.23
CA LYS A 1003 0.77 -16.34 24.85
C LYS A 1003 1.12 -15.47 26.06
N ILE A 1004 2.22 -15.79 26.73
CA ILE A 1004 2.78 -14.97 27.81
C ILE A 1004 3.93 -14.13 27.26
N SER A 1005 3.91 -12.83 27.50
CA SER A 1005 5.00 -11.90 27.16
C SER A 1005 5.43 -11.14 28.41
N MET A 1006 6.73 -11.14 28.69
CA MET A 1006 7.30 -10.41 29.83
C MET A 1006 8.43 -9.50 29.33
N LEU A 1007 8.15 -8.20 29.24
CA LEU A 1007 9.05 -7.15 28.75
C LEU A 1007 9.64 -6.36 29.94
#